data_AF-A0A953A1S4-F1
#
_entry.id   AF-A0A953A1S4-F1
#
_cell.length_a   1.000
_cell.length_b   1.000
_cell.length_c   1.000
_cell.angle_alpha   90.00
_cell.angle_beta   90.00
_cell.angle_gamma   90.00
#
_symmetry.space_group_name_H-M   'P 1'
#
loop_
_entity.id
_entity.type
_entity.pdbx_description
1 polymer ?
#
loop_
_entity_poly.entity_id
_entity_poly.type
_entity_poly.pdbx_seq_one_letter_code
_entity_poly.pdbx_strand_id
1 'polypeptide(L)'
;MVGGHRAALGGAAAHGRRAQQLRGARALVLALVFCLALGALPGLAPLPAAADEAPPTSILVSLTPEFGAIPEGITDLLGEPAAVVPLGPAGLYRVDLPAGTDPDAAAARLAAAPGVRYAEPDRTFVAPLSPAGLLANGDTLGDWGLRRIGALDAWRMTDGAPVTVAVLDTGVSPDHPDLIGRVLPGWNFVDGNADTRDDAGHGTFVAGIIAGRADGGAPGVAPGARILPVKILNRDAVGSTANFVAGIVYAVDQGARVINISADGIMDSQALFDALRYAEERGVVVVASAGNEPNGRWNYPAAVPTVLAVGASTPDDQVASFSSYGAFVDLIAPGVDVTSTWWSPEGGNGYLTAGGTSASAPFVSGAAALVLAVRPDLSPAGVRQILLESAHATGPDGIDAFSGYGRLDAGLAVRMAISAAYAAEGQVSGVDDVDGPRLRFTAEGFAPGEAATVWLTPQDGARRVWRGVAADASGTLTVDLGPRHLLPEGTWTVTAVGESGTRVSATYILHPEPIHPAFVPIPAFESQPDRVYFPETGHSLAYGFKRYWEERGGLAAFGFPISEEFSERDPVTGIVHTVQYFERARFEYHPELAGTPFEVSLGRVGVEVAPQAFPTAPAEVASEARRYFPETEHTLSGLFLERWAAGGGLAVFGFPISEPFEAGGKLVQYFERARFEVSPLAGSAADVQLGRLGVDLARKLGYLR
;
A
#
# COMPACT_ATOMS: atom_id res chain seq x y z
N MET A 1 52.55 -56.63 28.89
CA MET A 1 53.79 -57.00 28.18
C MET A 1 54.21 -55.84 27.28
N VAL A 2 55.51 -55.67 27.08
CA VAL A 2 56.25 -54.99 25.98
C VAL A 2 55.37 -54.44 24.84
N GLY A 3 55.52 -53.21 24.32
CA GLY A 3 56.58 -52.17 24.35
C GLY A 3 56.51 -51.46 22.97
N GLY A 4 56.99 -50.25 22.66
CA GLY A 4 57.79 -49.19 23.27
C GLY A 4 57.77 -47.99 22.28
N HIS A 5 58.16 -46.76 22.68
CA HIS A 5 59.39 -46.08 22.20
C HIS A 5 59.51 -45.85 20.66
N ARG A 6 59.93 -44.69 20.13
CA ARG A 6 60.47 -43.40 20.63
C ARG A 6 60.20 -42.36 19.49
N ALA A 7 60.09 -41.04 19.71
CA ALA A 7 61.19 -40.07 19.84
C ALA A 7 62.28 -40.20 18.72
N ALA A 8 62.86 -39.14 18.12
CA ALA A 8 62.84 -37.72 18.46
C ALA A 8 63.55 -36.86 17.37
N LEU A 9 63.44 -35.52 17.47
CA LEU A 9 64.43 -34.48 17.06
C LEU A 9 64.77 -34.33 15.55
N GLY A 10 65.16 -33.14 15.06
CA GLY A 10 65.31 -31.82 15.68
C GLY A 10 65.99 -30.80 14.73
N GLY A 11 66.17 -29.55 15.20
CA GLY A 11 66.80 -28.43 14.46
C GLY A 11 65.79 -27.35 14.03
N ALA A 12 65.65 -26.16 14.63
CA ALA A 12 66.61 -25.11 15.05
C ALA A 12 67.27 -24.39 13.84
N ALA A 13 67.41 -23.05 13.76
CA ALA A 13 66.91 -21.91 14.55
C ALA A 13 67.00 -20.64 13.65
N ALA A 14 65.97 -19.76 13.58
CA ALA A 14 65.85 -18.46 14.28
C ALA A 14 66.49 -17.21 13.61
N HIS A 15 65.89 -16.04 13.91
CA HIS A 15 66.23 -14.65 13.48
C HIS A 15 65.83 -14.32 12.01
N GLY A 16 65.18 -13.20 11.65
CA GLY A 16 64.73 -11.95 12.31
C GLY A 16 64.87 -10.80 11.27
N ARG A 17 64.03 -9.76 11.11
CA ARG A 17 63.14 -8.95 11.97
C ARG A 17 62.10 -8.18 11.09
N ARG A 18 61.09 -7.53 11.69
CA ARG A 18 60.43 -6.21 11.36
C ARG A 18 60.30 -5.78 9.87
N ALA A 19 59.20 -5.24 9.33
CA ALA A 19 57.89 -4.76 9.82
C ALA A 19 56.91 -4.67 8.58
N GLN A 20 55.78 -3.94 8.48
CA GLN A 20 55.11 -2.93 9.32
C GLN A 20 53.59 -2.77 9.00
N GLN A 21 52.80 -2.51 10.06
CA GLN A 21 51.48 -1.82 10.18
C GLN A 21 50.38 -1.80 9.09
N LEU A 22 49.15 -1.96 9.60
CA LEU A 22 47.86 -1.64 8.96
C LEU A 22 47.56 -0.13 8.89
N ARG A 23 46.85 0.29 7.83
CA ARG A 23 45.83 1.37 7.65
C ARG A 23 45.61 1.49 6.13
N GLY A 24 44.42 1.65 5.54
CA GLY A 24 43.11 2.00 6.09
C GLY A 24 42.65 3.38 5.58
N ALA A 25 42.05 3.46 4.39
CA ALA A 25 41.35 4.64 3.85
C ALA A 25 40.43 4.26 2.67
N ARG A 26 39.42 5.09 2.37
CA ARG A 26 38.28 4.82 1.48
C ARG A 26 38.44 5.38 0.05
N ALA A 27 37.54 4.89 -0.82
CA ALA A 27 36.93 5.53 -1.98
C ALA A 27 37.74 5.67 -3.30
N LEU A 28 37.23 4.98 -4.33
CA LEU A 28 36.91 5.63 -5.60
C LEU A 28 35.67 4.95 -6.23
N VAL A 29 34.72 5.76 -6.70
CA VAL A 29 33.62 5.29 -7.57
C VAL A 29 34.18 5.08 -8.97
N LEU A 30 33.95 3.92 -9.57
CA LEU A 30 33.98 3.77 -11.02
C LEU A 30 33.03 2.66 -11.46
N ALA A 31 32.15 2.99 -12.41
CA ALA A 31 31.30 2.01 -13.05
C ALA A 31 32.15 1.04 -13.88
N LEU A 32 31.83 -0.26 -13.83
CA LEU A 32 32.43 -1.25 -14.72
C LEU A 32 31.35 -2.18 -15.26
N VAL A 33 30.91 -1.84 -16.46
CA VAL A 33 30.17 -2.70 -17.38
C VAL A 33 30.90 -4.04 -17.48
N PHE A 34 30.22 -5.14 -17.16
CA PHE A 34 30.70 -6.48 -17.50
C PHE A 34 29.73 -7.14 -18.47
N CYS A 35 30.06 -7.01 -19.75
CA CYS A 35 29.41 -7.71 -20.85
C CYS A 35 30.26 -8.90 -21.28
N LEU A 36 29.57 -9.98 -21.66
CA LEU A 36 30.03 -11.08 -22.52
C LEU A 36 30.99 -12.13 -21.96
N ALA A 37 30.40 -13.24 -21.53
CA ALA A 37 30.81 -14.57 -21.99
C ALA A 37 29.62 -15.21 -22.73
N LEU A 38 29.63 -15.15 -24.07
CA LEU A 38 28.57 -15.68 -24.93
C LEU A 38 28.61 -17.21 -24.98
N GLY A 39 27.78 -17.87 -24.17
CA GLY A 39 27.19 -19.16 -24.51
C GLY A 39 25.86 -18.93 -25.21
N ALA A 40 25.66 -19.49 -26.40
CA ALA A 40 24.46 -19.26 -27.19
C ALA A 40 23.23 -19.96 -26.57
N LEU A 41 22.47 -19.22 -25.76
CA LEU A 41 21.07 -19.52 -25.49
C LEU A 41 20.24 -19.24 -26.77
N PRO A 42 19.20 -20.03 -27.08
CA PRO A 42 18.29 -19.68 -28.16
C PRO A 42 17.63 -18.34 -27.82
N GLY A 43 17.65 -17.42 -28.78
CA GLY A 43 17.12 -16.07 -28.55
C GLY A 43 15.64 -16.12 -28.22
N LEU A 44 15.26 -15.62 -27.04
CA LEU A 44 13.95 -15.03 -26.84
C LEU A 44 13.79 -13.96 -27.92
N ALA A 45 12.88 -14.18 -28.86
CA ALA A 45 12.45 -13.12 -29.74
C ALA A 45 11.88 -11.99 -28.86
N PRO A 46 12.16 -10.71 -29.17
CA PRO A 46 11.40 -9.64 -28.55
C PRO A 46 9.92 -9.90 -28.83
N LEU A 47 9.07 -9.70 -27.81
CA LEU A 47 7.62 -9.67 -28.01
C LEU A 47 7.33 -8.72 -29.18
N PRO A 48 6.41 -9.06 -30.10
CA PRO A 48 6.09 -8.18 -31.20
C PRO A 48 5.67 -6.83 -30.62
N ALA A 49 6.23 -5.74 -31.17
CA ALA A 49 5.66 -4.43 -30.96
C ALA A 49 4.17 -4.49 -31.30
N ALA A 50 3.32 -3.81 -30.53
CA ALA A 50 1.87 -3.81 -30.70
C ALA A 50 1.53 -3.76 -32.19
N ALA A 51 0.94 -4.85 -32.69
CA ALA A 51 0.54 -4.93 -34.08
C ALA A 51 -0.44 -3.78 -34.35
N ASP A 52 -0.37 -3.16 -35.54
CA ASP A 52 -1.38 -2.19 -35.96
C ASP A 52 -2.77 -2.85 -35.81
N GLU A 53 -3.48 -2.42 -34.78
CA GLU A 53 -4.75 -3.02 -34.36
C GLU A 53 -5.73 -2.82 -35.51
N ALA A 54 -6.33 -3.91 -36.00
CA ALA A 54 -7.33 -3.79 -37.06
C ALA A 54 -8.44 -2.85 -36.55
N PRO A 55 -8.82 -1.80 -37.29
CA PRO A 55 -9.76 -0.82 -36.79
C PRO A 55 -11.08 -1.51 -36.42
N PRO A 56 -11.79 -1.04 -35.37
CA PRO A 56 -13.05 -1.65 -34.96
C PRO A 56 -14.01 -1.79 -36.15
N THR A 57 -14.83 -2.84 -36.13
CA THR A 57 -15.89 -3.02 -37.12
C THR A 57 -17.29 -2.89 -36.51
N SER A 58 -17.35 -2.59 -35.20
CA SER A 58 -18.60 -2.34 -34.48
C SER A 58 -18.43 -1.22 -33.45
N ILE A 59 -19.56 -0.71 -32.96
CA ILE A 59 -19.65 0.25 -31.86
C ILE A 59 -20.63 -0.27 -30.80
N LEU A 60 -20.43 0.12 -29.56
CA LEU A 60 -21.34 -0.12 -28.44
C LEU A 60 -22.23 1.11 -28.25
N VAL A 61 -23.53 0.90 -28.06
CA VAL A 61 -24.52 1.98 -27.95
C VAL A 61 -25.48 1.71 -26.79
N SER A 62 -25.56 2.64 -25.84
CA SER A 62 -26.53 2.61 -24.74
C SER A 62 -27.65 3.61 -24.97
N LEU A 63 -28.89 3.13 -24.89
CA LEU A 63 -30.10 3.86 -25.26
C LEU A 63 -31.05 4.04 -24.09
N THR A 64 -31.62 5.23 -24.00
CA THR A 64 -32.72 5.56 -23.07
C THR A 64 -34.03 4.89 -23.50
N PRO A 65 -34.99 4.65 -22.58
CA PRO A 65 -36.31 4.12 -22.93
C PRO A 65 -37.11 5.01 -23.91
N GLU A 66 -36.77 6.30 -23.99
CA GLU A 66 -37.37 7.29 -24.88
C GLU A 66 -36.74 7.32 -26.29
N PHE A 67 -35.70 6.50 -26.54
CA PHE A 67 -35.15 6.34 -27.89
C PHE A 67 -36.19 5.71 -28.84
N GLY A 68 -36.07 6.03 -30.14
CA GLY A 68 -37.00 5.58 -31.16
C GLY A 68 -37.00 4.07 -31.43
N ALA A 69 -37.67 3.66 -32.51
CA ALA A 69 -37.68 2.26 -32.93
C ALA A 69 -36.25 1.72 -33.18
N ILE A 70 -36.02 0.47 -32.82
CA ILE A 70 -34.74 -0.24 -32.98
C ILE A 70 -35.03 -1.47 -33.85
N PRO A 71 -34.28 -1.69 -34.95
CA PRO A 71 -33.02 -1.05 -35.33
C PRO A 71 -33.12 0.25 -36.14
N GLU A 72 -34.33 0.67 -36.54
CA GLU A 72 -34.53 1.74 -37.55
C GLU A 72 -33.88 3.06 -37.14
N GLY A 73 -34.07 3.52 -35.89
CA GLY A 73 -33.53 4.80 -35.41
C GLY A 73 -32.00 4.85 -35.35
N ILE A 74 -31.32 3.71 -35.12
CA ILE A 74 -29.86 3.63 -35.22
C ILE A 74 -29.44 3.71 -36.69
N THR A 75 -30.13 2.99 -37.57
CA THR A 75 -29.87 2.96 -39.01
C THR A 75 -30.04 4.35 -39.64
N ASP A 76 -31.11 5.07 -39.29
CA ASP A 76 -31.39 6.42 -39.77
C ASP A 76 -30.30 7.43 -39.35
N LEU A 77 -29.79 7.32 -38.12
CA LEU A 77 -28.71 8.19 -37.61
C LEU A 77 -27.34 7.87 -38.23
N LEU A 78 -27.06 6.59 -38.51
CA LEU A 78 -25.87 6.18 -39.24
C LEU A 78 -25.96 6.50 -40.75
N GLY A 79 -27.17 6.65 -41.29
CA GLY A 79 -27.44 6.92 -42.70
C GLY A 79 -27.31 5.71 -43.62
N GLU A 80 -26.95 4.55 -43.07
CA GLU A 80 -26.76 3.28 -43.77
C GLU A 80 -27.20 2.10 -42.88
N PRO A 81 -27.66 0.97 -43.46
CA PRO A 81 -28.08 -0.21 -42.70
C PRO A 81 -26.95 -0.80 -41.85
N ALA A 82 -27.19 -0.94 -40.55
CA ALA A 82 -26.28 -1.56 -39.60
C ALA A 82 -26.97 -2.71 -38.85
N ALA A 83 -26.24 -3.78 -38.52
CA ALA A 83 -26.81 -4.88 -37.73
C ALA A 83 -26.73 -4.54 -36.25
N VAL A 84 -27.88 -4.58 -35.55
CA VAL A 84 -27.98 -4.21 -34.13
C VAL A 84 -28.24 -5.46 -33.29
N VAL A 85 -27.35 -5.75 -32.35
CA VAL A 85 -27.37 -6.96 -31.50
C VAL A 85 -27.45 -6.56 -30.03
N PRO A 86 -28.47 -7.00 -29.25
CA PRO A 86 -28.52 -6.73 -27.80
C PRO A 86 -27.35 -7.39 -27.06
N LEU A 87 -26.74 -6.69 -26.11
CA LEU A 87 -25.56 -7.17 -25.34
C LEU A 87 -25.83 -7.45 -23.85
N GLY A 88 -27.08 -7.43 -23.40
CA GLY A 88 -27.43 -7.76 -22.03
C GLY A 88 -28.59 -6.91 -21.48
N PRO A 89 -28.35 -6.05 -20.46
CA PRO A 89 -29.40 -5.24 -19.85
C PRO A 89 -30.10 -4.33 -20.87
N ALA A 90 -31.39 -4.08 -20.63
CA ALA A 90 -32.26 -3.36 -21.55
C ALA A 90 -31.69 -1.98 -21.94
N GLY A 91 -31.41 -1.81 -23.23
CA GLY A 91 -30.90 -0.57 -23.80
C GLY A 91 -29.45 -0.62 -24.29
N LEU A 92 -28.69 -1.68 -24.04
CA LEU A 92 -27.29 -1.81 -24.52
C LEU A 92 -27.17 -2.74 -25.74
N TYR A 93 -26.53 -2.24 -26.80
CA TYR A 93 -26.42 -2.93 -28.09
C TYR A 93 -25.00 -2.84 -28.68
N ARG A 94 -24.59 -3.88 -29.42
CA ARG A 94 -23.54 -3.82 -30.44
C ARG A 94 -24.18 -3.37 -31.74
N VAL A 95 -23.48 -2.54 -32.50
CA VAL A 95 -23.88 -2.12 -33.83
C VAL A 95 -22.74 -2.42 -34.79
N ASP A 96 -22.91 -3.46 -35.61
CA ASP A 96 -21.93 -3.87 -36.61
C ASP A 96 -22.01 -2.90 -37.80
N LEU A 97 -20.91 -2.23 -38.09
CA LEU A 97 -20.85 -1.12 -39.04
C LEU A 97 -20.60 -1.58 -40.49
N PRO A 98 -21.11 -0.85 -41.50
CA PRO A 98 -20.74 -1.08 -42.89
C PRO A 98 -19.23 -0.96 -43.13
N ALA A 99 -18.69 -1.81 -44.00
CA ALA A 99 -17.26 -1.85 -44.30
C ALA A 99 -16.75 -0.48 -44.81
N GLY A 100 -15.70 0.05 -44.15
CA GLY A 100 -15.13 1.37 -44.45
C GLY A 100 -15.74 2.53 -43.65
N THR A 101 -16.72 2.27 -42.78
CA THR A 101 -17.20 3.24 -41.79
C THR A 101 -16.14 3.43 -40.70
N ASP A 102 -15.80 4.68 -40.38
CA ASP A 102 -14.98 5.03 -39.22
C ASP A 102 -15.79 4.84 -37.91
N PRO A 103 -15.39 3.92 -37.01
CA PRO A 103 -16.12 3.63 -35.77
C PRO A 103 -16.10 4.78 -34.77
N ASP A 104 -14.99 5.51 -34.67
CA ASP A 104 -14.88 6.66 -33.76
C ASP A 104 -15.79 7.79 -34.25
N ALA A 105 -15.86 8.03 -35.55
CA ALA A 105 -16.80 8.98 -36.15
C ALA A 105 -18.27 8.53 -36.06
N ALA A 106 -18.56 7.23 -36.14
CA ALA A 106 -19.90 6.67 -35.99
C ALA A 106 -20.39 6.77 -34.53
N ALA A 107 -19.54 6.40 -33.57
CA ALA A 107 -19.79 6.53 -32.14
C ALA A 107 -20.04 7.99 -31.75
N ALA A 108 -19.17 8.93 -32.14
CA ALA A 108 -19.34 10.36 -31.87
C ALA A 108 -20.65 10.94 -32.42
N ARG A 109 -21.11 10.44 -33.58
CA ARG A 109 -22.38 10.86 -34.19
C ARG A 109 -23.60 10.35 -33.42
N LEU A 110 -23.59 9.08 -33.01
CA LEU A 110 -24.68 8.53 -32.19
C LEU A 110 -24.70 9.14 -30.79
N ALA A 111 -23.55 9.37 -30.16
CA ALA A 111 -23.46 10.00 -28.84
C ALA A 111 -24.05 11.42 -28.79
N ALA A 112 -24.14 12.12 -29.94
CA ALA A 112 -24.78 13.42 -30.07
C ALA A 112 -26.31 13.36 -30.29
N ALA A 113 -26.89 12.17 -30.49
CA ALA A 113 -28.30 12.02 -30.84
C ALA A 113 -29.20 11.98 -29.59
N PRO A 114 -30.39 12.63 -29.62
CA PRO A 114 -31.35 12.55 -28.52
C PRO A 114 -31.73 11.10 -28.18
N GLY A 115 -31.70 10.78 -26.88
CA GLY A 115 -32.05 9.45 -26.37
C GLY A 115 -30.92 8.42 -26.37
N VAL A 116 -29.72 8.76 -26.86
CA VAL A 116 -28.49 7.98 -26.66
C VAL A 116 -27.84 8.43 -25.34
N ARG A 117 -27.48 7.48 -24.47
CA ARG A 117 -26.72 7.77 -23.22
C ARG A 117 -25.24 7.92 -23.50
N TYR A 118 -24.69 6.98 -24.26
CA TYR A 118 -23.32 6.97 -24.75
C TYR A 118 -23.22 6.06 -25.99
N ALA A 119 -22.22 6.31 -26.82
CA ALA A 119 -21.80 5.40 -27.87
C ALA A 119 -20.26 5.44 -27.96
N GLU A 120 -19.64 4.27 -28.09
CA GLU A 120 -18.18 4.08 -28.02
C GLU A 120 -17.72 2.98 -29.00
N PRO A 121 -16.48 3.03 -29.53
CA PRO A 121 -15.95 2.00 -30.41
C PRO A 121 -15.74 0.65 -29.70
N ASP A 122 -16.05 -0.46 -30.37
CA ASP A 122 -15.80 -1.81 -29.85
C ASP A 122 -14.32 -2.17 -29.99
N ARG A 123 -13.56 -2.02 -28.89
CA ARG A 123 -12.10 -2.15 -28.88
C ARG A 123 -11.64 -3.51 -28.33
N THR A 124 -10.37 -3.82 -28.50
CA THR A 124 -9.84 -5.18 -28.29
C THR A 124 -9.21 -5.40 -26.91
N PHE A 125 -9.25 -6.65 -26.46
CA PHE A 125 -8.60 -7.22 -25.27
C PHE A 125 -7.74 -8.42 -25.68
N VAL A 126 -6.69 -8.68 -24.91
CA VAL A 126 -5.73 -9.77 -25.14
C VAL A 126 -5.47 -10.57 -23.86
N ALA A 127 -5.19 -11.87 -24.00
CA ALA A 127 -4.71 -12.71 -22.89
C ALA A 127 -3.30 -13.27 -23.18
N PRO A 128 -2.23 -12.50 -22.93
CA PRO A 128 -0.86 -12.94 -23.16
C PRO A 128 -0.40 -13.92 -22.07
N LEU A 129 -0.13 -15.18 -22.46
CA LEU A 129 0.68 -16.12 -21.68
C LEU A 129 2.16 -16.02 -22.07
N SER A 130 3.05 -16.18 -21.10
CA SER A 130 4.47 -16.50 -21.33
C SER A 130 4.73 -17.97 -20.97
N PRO A 131 4.85 -18.88 -21.96
CA PRO A 131 5.12 -20.29 -21.68
C PRO A 131 6.54 -20.48 -21.09
N ALA A 132 6.64 -21.18 -19.95
CA ALA A 132 7.93 -21.58 -19.38
C ALA A 132 8.36 -22.98 -19.88
N GLY A 133 7.39 -23.86 -20.14
CA GLY A 133 7.61 -25.13 -20.84
C GLY A 133 6.37 -26.04 -20.83
N LEU A 134 6.13 -26.74 -21.93
CA LEU A 134 5.08 -27.76 -22.02
C LEU A 134 5.57 -29.05 -21.33
N LEU A 135 4.79 -29.56 -20.38
CA LEU A 135 5.11 -30.81 -19.67
C LEU A 135 4.30 -31.98 -20.24
N ALA A 136 4.93 -33.14 -20.34
CA ALA A 136 4.24 -34.36 -20.75
C ALA A 136 3.45 -34.97 -19.57
N ASN A 137 2.33 -35.63 -19.88
CA ASN A 137 1.52 -36.34 -18.90
C ASN A 137 2.34 -37.44 -18.19
N GLY A 138 2.70 -37.22 -16.91
CA GLY A 138 3.33 -38.26 -16.08
C GLY A 138 4.20 -37.78 -14.91
N ASP A 139 4.71 -36.55 -14.93
CA ASP A 139 5.54 -36.02 -13.83
C ASP A 139 4.66 -35.49 -12.67
N THR A 140 5.19 -35.54 -11.44
CA THR A 140 4.56 -34.86 -10.28
C THR A 140 4.59 -33.35 -10.49
N LEU A 141 3.45 -32.78 -10.87
CA LEU A 141 3.28 -31.36 -11.13
C LEU A 141 3.36 -30.58 -9.80
N GLY A 142 3.99 -29.40 -9.84
CA GLY A 142 4.34 -28.66 -8.63
C GLY A 142 3.13 -28.00 -7.97
N ASP A 143 2.72 -28.48 -6.80
CA ASP A 143 1.63 -27.91 -5.99
C ASP A 143 2.08 -26.72 -5.12
N TRP A 144 3.24 -26.11 -5.43
CA TRP A 144 3.88 -25.09 -4.61
C TRP A 144 2.93 -23.90 -4.35
N GLY A 145 2.21 -23.45 -5.38
CA GLY A 145 1.28 -22.32 -5.29
C GLY A 145 0.15 -22.60 -4.30
N LEU A 146 -0.49 -23.78 -4.38
CA LEU A 146 -1.53 -24.21 -3.44
C LEU A 146 -1.02 -24.27 -2.00
N ARG A 147 0.21 -24.77 -1.80
CA ARG A 147 0.85 -24.79 -0.48
C ARG A 147 1.13 -23.38 0.03
N ARG A 148 1.63 -22.48 -0.82
CA ARG A 148 2.02 -21.12 -0.44
C ARG A 148 0.81 -20.25 -0.03
N ILE A 149 -0.34 -20.46 -0.66
CA ILE A 149 -1.59 -19.74 -0.31
C ILE A 149 -2.46 -20.48 0.73
N GLY A 150 -1.99 -21.59 1.32
CA GLY A 150 -2.79 -22.33 2.30
C GLY A 150 -4.04 -23.01 1.74
N ALA A 151 -4.13 -23.31 0.44
CA ALA A 151 -5.32 -23.96 -0.14
C ALA A 151 -5.55 -25.36 0.45
N LEU A 152 -4.48 -26.11 0.75
CA LEU A 152 -4.58 -27.42 1.43
C LEU A 152 -5.09 -27.33 2.88
N ASP A 153 -5.04 -26.13 3.47
CA ASP A 153 -5.67 -25.82 4.76
C ASP A 153 -7.16 -25.52 4.58
N ALA A 154 -7.52 -24.75 3.55
CA ALA A 154 -8.90 -24.49 3.17
C ALA A 154 -9.68 -25.79 2.87
N TRP A 155 -9.08 -26.75 2.16
CA TRP A 155 -9.70 -28.04 1.81
C TRP A 155 -10.11 -28.89 3.02
N ARG A 156 -9.56 -28.64 4.21
CA ARG A 156 -9.98 -29.32 5.45
C ARG A 156 -11.30 -28.78 6.01
N MET A 157 -11.81 -27.68 5.44
CA MET A 157 -13.05 -27.00 5.83
C MET A 157 -14.06 -26.95 4.67
N THR A 158 -13.61 -26.75 3.42
CA THR A 158 -14.44 -26.71 2.22
C THR A 158 -13.63 -26.99 0.96
N ASP A 159 -14.22 -27.64 -0.05
CA ASP A 159 -13.62 -27.83 -1.37
C ASP A 159 -14.09 -26.78 -2.40
N GLY A 160 -15.04 -25.90 -2.04
CA GLY A 160 -15.62 -24.89 -2.93
C GLY A 160 -16.96 -25.29 -3.56
N ALA A 161 -17.47 -26.51 -3.33
CA ALA A 161 -18.81 -26.87 -3.75
C ALA A 161 -19.88 -26.11 -2.94
N PRO A 162 -21.02 -25.70 -3.53
CA PRO A 162 -21.45 -25.89 -4.92
C PRO A 162 -21.19 -24.65 -5.81
N VAL A 163 -20.18 -23.82 -5.50
CA VAL A 163 -20.00 -22.51 -6.14
C VAL A 163 -19.67 -22.66 -7.63
N THR A 164 -20.34 -21.84 -8.46
CA THR A 164 -20.04 -21.73 -9.89
C THR A 164 -19.15 -20.51 -10.15
N VAL A 165 -18.01 -20.76 -10.79
CA VAL A 165 -17.03 -19.76 -11.24
C VAL A 165 -17.11 -19.69 -12.76
N ALA A 166 -17.38 -18.51 -13.31
CA ALA A 166 -17.31 -18.29 -14.75
C ALA A 166 -15.88 -18.00 -15.19
N VAL A 167 -15.43 -18.65 -16.25
CA VAL A 167 -14.12 -18.44 -16.88
C VAL A 167 -14.37 -17.75 -18.21
N LEU A 168 -14.08 -16.45 -18.25
CA LEU A 168 -14.26 -15.57 -19.40
C LEU A 168 -12.95 -15.50 -20.18
N ASP A 169 -12.82 -16.38 -21.18
CA ASP A 169 -11.51 -16.71 -21.77
C ASP A 169 -11.61 -17.31 -23.20
N THR A 170 -10.62 -18.09 -23.65
CA THR A 170 -10.56 -18.80 -24.95
C THR A 170 -11.47 -20.04 -25.04
N GLY A 171 -12.24 -20.34 -24.00
CA GLY A 171 -13.00 -21.59 -23.86
C GLY A 171 -12.35 -22.56 -22.88
N VAL A 172 -12.93 -23.73 -22.67
CA VAL A 172 -12.41 -24.75 -21.74
C VAL A 172 -12.58 -26.14 -22.37
N SER A 173 -11.56 -27.00 -22.25
CA SER A 173 -11.66 -28.43 -22.60
C SER A 173 -12.51 -29.19 -21.56
N PRO A 174 -13.74 -29.62 -21.88
CA PRO A 174 -14.66 -30.21 -20.91
C PRO A 174 -14.38 -31.70 -20.63
N ASP A 175 -13.59 -32.34 -21.49
CA ASP A 175 -13.16 -33.74 -21.42
C ASP A 175 -11.72 -33.91 -20.93
N HIS A 176 -11.06 -32.83 -20.50
CA HIS A 176 -9.79 -32.91 -19.80
C HIS A 176 -9.94 -33.77 -18.53
N PRO A 177 -9.08 -34.77 -18.24
CA PRO A 177 -9.26 -35.69 -17.11
C PRO A 177 -9.46 -35.00 -15.75
N ASP A 178 -8.74 -33.90 -15.52
CA ASP A 178 -8.82 -33.09 -14.30
C ASP A 178 -9.99 -32.10 -14.25
N LEU A 179 -10.78 -31.96 -15.31
CA LEU A 179 -11.95 -31.04 -15.39
C LEU A 179 -13.26 -31.77 -15.75
N ILE A 180 -13.21 -33.05 -16.13
CA ILE A 180 -14.38 -33.81 -16.57
C ILE A 180 -15.46 -33.87 -15.47
N GLY A 181 -16.68 -33.48 -15.83
CA GLY A 181 -17.81 -33.35 -14.90
C GLY A 181 -17.82 -32.08 -14.03
N ARG A 182 -16.79 -31.21 -14.14
CA ARG A 182 -16.75 -29.88 -13.49
C ARG A 182 -17.18 -28.75 -14.42
N VAL A 183 -16.97 -28.89 -15.73
CA VAL A 183 -17.35 -27.89 -16.74
C VAL A 183 -18.85 -28.01 -17.06
N LEU A 184 -19.56 -26.89 -16.94
CA LEU A 184 -20.98 -26.73 -17.28
C LEU A 184 -21.16 -26.40 -18.77
N PRO A 185 -22.37 -26.54 -19.32
CA PRO A 185 -22.72 -25.88 -20.59
C PRO A 185 -22.55 -24.36 -20.46
N GLY A 186 -22.05 -23.72 -21.51
CA GLY A 186 -21.78 -22.28 -21.54
C GLY A 186 -22.13 -21.65 -22.89
N TRP A 187 -21.53 -20.49 -23.18
CA TRP A 187 -21.74 -19.79 -24.45
C TRP A 187 -20.43 -19.29 -25.06
N ASN A 188 -20.38 -19.29 -26.39
CA ASN A 188 -19.29 -18.78 -27.22
C ASN A 188 -19.76 -17.53 -27.96
N PHE A 189 -19.25 -16.37 -27.54
CA PHE A 189 -19.54 -15.06 -28.09
C PHE A 189 -18.71 -14.74 -29.34
N VAL A 190 -17.61 -15.45 -29.58
CA VAL A 190 -16.79 -15.32 -30.79
C VAL A 190 -17.54 -15.86 -32.01
N ASP A 191 -18.09 -17.09 -31.89
CA ASP A 191 -18.77 -17.79 -32.98
C ASP A 191 -20.30 -17.83 -32.84
N GLY A 192 -20.86 -17.16 -31.82
CA GLY A 192 -22.31 -17.00 -31.60
C GLY A 192 -23.07 -18.31 -31.35
N ASN A 193 -22.50 -19.26 -30.59
CA ASN A 193 -23.09 -20.58 -30.38
C ASN A 193 -22.73 -21.21 -29.01
N ALA A 194 -23.13 -22.46 -28.79
CA ALA A 194 -22.93 -23.18 -27.51
C ALA A 194 -21.66 -24.05 -27.43
N ASP A 195 -20.79 -24.05 -28.45
CA ASP A 195 -19.52 -24.80 -28.41
C ASP A 195 -18.43 -23.95 -27.75
N THR A 196 -18.23 -24.17 -26.45
CA THR A 196 -17.27 -23.46 -25.61
C THR A 196 -15.92 -24.17 -25.50
N ARG A 197 -15.62 -25.11 -26.40
CA ARG A 197 -14.32 -25.78 -26.41
C ARG A 197 -13.19 -24.77 -26.61
N ASP A 198 -12.13 -25.00 -25.86
CA ASP A 198 -10.90 -24.26 -26.03
C ASP A 198 -10.25 -24.60 -27.37
N ASP A 199 -9.77 -23.58 -28.08
CA ASP A 199 -8.98 -23.74 -29.31
C ASP A 199 -7.62 -23.00 -29.24
N ALA A 200 -7.24 -22.53 -28.05
CA ALA A 200 -5.95 -21.88 -27.75
C ALA A 200 -5.20 -22.51 -26.56
N GLY A 201 -5.92 -22.98 -25.53
CA GLY A 201 -5.41 -23.65 -24.34
C GLY A 201 -5.45 -22.81 -23.04
N HIS A 202 -5.53 -21.49 -23.14
CA HIS A 202 -5.42 -20.58 -21.99
C HIS A 202 -6.61 -20.70 -21.02
N GLY A 203 -7.84 -20.69 -21.51
CA GLY A 203 -9.01 -20.86 -20.64
C GLY A 203 -9.06 -22.24 -19.96
N THR A 204 -8.52 -23.28 -20.60
CA THR A 204 -8.30 -24.60 -19.95
C THR A 204 -7.27 -24.51 -18.82
N PHE A 205 -6.19 -23.73 -18.98
CA PHE A 205 -5.18 -23.48 -17.94
C PHE A 205 -5.75 -22.74 -16.73
N VAL A 206 -6.52 -21.68 -17.00
CA VAL A 206 -7.23 -20.89 -15.98
C VAL A 206 -8.25 -21.75 -15.23
N ALA A 207 -9.05 -22.55 -15.94
CA ALA A 207 -10.03 -23.46 -15.35
C ALA A 207 -9.39 -24.52 -14.44
N GLY A 208 -8.20 -25.05 -14.80
CA GLY A 208 -7.44 -25.97 -13.97
C GLY A 208 -6.98 -25.38 -12.64
N ILE A 209 -6.45 -24.15 -12.64
CA ILE A 209 -6.01 -23.46 -11.41
C ILE A 209 -7.21 -23.22 -10.47
N ILE A 210 -8.40 -22.98 -11.02
CA ILE A 210 -9.62 -22.79 -10.21
C ILE A 210 -10.14 -24.15 -9.67
N ALA A 211 -10.40 -25.12 -10.53
CA ALA A 211 -11.23 -26.30 -10.21
C ALA A 211 -10.67 -27.65 -10.70
N GLY A 212 -9.37 -27.72 -11.02
CA GLY A 212 -8.68 -28.98 -11.25
C GLY A 212 -8.90 -29.95 -10.09
N ARG A 213 -9.17 -31.22 -10.39
CA ARG A 213 -9.51 -32.23 -9.38
C ARG A 213 -8.43 -32.39 -8.31
N ALA A 214 -8.84 -32.52 -7.04
CA ALA A 214 -7.94 -32.75 -5.91
C ALA A 214 -7.13 -34.07 -5.99
N ASP A 215 -7.62 -35.05 -6.76
CA ASP A 215 -6.97 -36.33 -7.08
C ASP A 215 -6.43 -36.39 -8.53
N GLY A 216 -6.39 -35.25 -9.22
CA GLY A 216 -5.88 -35.10 -10.58
C GLY A 216 -4.35 -34.94 -10.66
N GLY A 217 -3.85 -34.67 -11.86
CA GLY A 217 -2.45 -34.32 -12.08
C GLY A 217 -2.11 -32.89 -11.63
N ALA A 218 -2.99 -31.93 -11.93
CA ALA A 218 -2.89 -30.52 -11.55
C ALA A 218 -4.15 -30.09 -10.76
N PRO A 219 -4.16 -30.25 -9.44
CA PRO A 219 -5.28 -29.79 -8.63
C PRO A 219 -5.43 -28.26 -8.62
N GLY A 220 -6.67 -27.78 -8.61
CA GLY A 220 -7.03 -26.36 -8.49
C GLY A 220 -7.35 -25.95 -7.06
N VAL A 221 -7.45 -24.64 -6.80
CA VAL A 221 -7.70 -24.07 -5.47
C VAL A 221 -9.04 -24.50 -4.88
N ALA A 222 -10.10 -24.54 -5.69
CA ALA A 222 -11.45 -24.93 -5.32
C ALA A 222 -11.89 -26.18 -6.12
N PRO A 223 -11.32 -27.36 -5.80
CA PRO A 223 -11.55 -28.59 -6.57
C PRO A 223 -13.02 -29.07 -6.54
N GLY A 224 -13.83 -28.52 -5.63
CA GLY A 224 -15.27 -28.70 -5.47
C GLY A 224 -16.15 -27.78 -6.33
N ALA A 225 -15.60 -26.70 -6.89
CA ALA A 225 -16.34 -25.73 -7.69
C ALA A 225 -16.88 -26.32 -9.01
N ARG A 226 -17.70 -25.54 -9.70
CA ARG A 226 -18.13 -25.74 -11.09
C ARG A 226 -17.58 -24.63 -11.97
N ILE A 227 -17.17 -24.96 -13.18
CA ILE A 227 -16.69 -24.00 -14.18
C ILE A 227 -17.81 -23.73 -15.18
N LEU A 228 -18.22 -22.47 -15.31
CA LEU A 228 -19.05 -21.99 -16.42
C LEU A 228 -18.11 -21.43 -17.50
N PRO A 229 -17.90 -22.12 -18.63
CA PRO A 229 -17.04 -21.62 -19.69
C PRO A 229 -17.78 -20.53 -20.48
N VAL A 230 -17.17 -19.35 -20.62
CA VAL A 230 -17.71 -18.25 -21.42
C VAL A 230 -16.63 -17.81 -22.40
N LYS A 231 -16.74 -18.28 -23.64
CA LYS A 231 -15.71 -18.05 -24.65
C LYS A 231 -15.90 -16.66 -25.26
N ILE A 232 -15.00 -15.75 -24.91
CA ILE A 232 -14.99 -14.34 -25.35
C ILE A 232 -13.75 -13.99 -26.18
N LEU A 233 -12.68 -14.81 -26.07
CA LEU A 233 -11.44 -14.73 -26.83
C LEU A 233 -11.42 -15.80 -27.93
N ASN A 234 -10.84 -15.47 -29.07
CA ASN A 234 -10.60 -16.38 -30.19
C ASN A 234 -9.32 -17.22 -29.97
N ARG A 235 -8.96 -18.04 -30.96
CA ARG A 235 -7.73 -18.88 -30.95
C ARG A 235 -6.41 -18.14 -30.77
N ASP A 236 -6.38 -16.86 -31.16
CA ASP A 236 -5.20 -16.00 -31.04
C ASP A 236 -5.17 -15.26 -29.68
N ALA A 237 -6.08 -15.64 -28.76
CA ALA A 237 -6.31 -15.03 -27.45
C ALA A 237 -6.78 -13.56 -27.52
N VAL A 238 -7.51 -13.20 -28.59
CA VAL A 238 -8.02 -11.86 -28.88
C VAL A 238 -9.54 -11.82 -28.78
N GLY A 239 -10.12 -10.80 -28.14
CA GLY A 239 -11.58 -10.60 -28.05
C GLY A 239 -11.97 -9.13 -27.98
N SER A 240 -13.25 -8.79 -28.22
CA SER A 240 -13.71 -7.39 -28.22
C SER A 240 -14.48 -7.00 -26.95
N THR A 241 -14.59 -5.70 -26.70
CA THR A 241 -15.32 -5.13 -25.56
C THR A 241 -16.77 -5.61 -25.53
N ALA A 242 -17.42 -5.77 -26.69
CA ALA A 242 -18.73 -6.38 -26.83
C ALA A 242 -18.81 -7.79 -26.25
N ASN A 243 -17.80 -8.63 -26.53
CA ASN A 243 -17.75 -10.01 -26.03
C ASN A 243 -17.54 -10.03 -24.51
N PHE A 244 -16.70 -9.14 -23.96
CA PHE A 244 -16.51 -9.00 -22.51
C PHE A 244 -17.80 -8.59 -21.82
N VAL A 245 -18.48 -7.55 -22.32
CA VAL A 245 -19.76 -7.06 -21.79
C VAL A 245 -20.83 -8.17 -21.80
N ALA A 246 -21.04 -8.82 -22.95
CA ALA A 246 -22.04 -9.88 -23.06
C ALA A 246 -21.67 -11.11 -22.22
N GLY A 247 -20.38 -11.45 -22.13
CA GLY A 247 -19.88 -12.55 -21.32
C GLY A 247 -20.07 -12.32 -19.82
N ILE A 248 -19.83 -11.10 -19.32
CA ILE A 248 -20.06 -10.73 -17.92
C ILE A 248 -21.55 -10.85 -17.58
N VAL A 249 -22.42 -10.25 -18.40
CA VAL A 249 -23.87 -10.31 -18.17
C VAL A 249 -24.38 -11.75 -18.22
N TYR A 250 -23.96 -12.53 -19.22
CA TYR A 250 -24.31 -13.95 -19.34
C TYR A 250 -23.87 -14.77 -18.12
N ALA A 251 -22.64 -14.57 -17.63
CA ALA A 251 -22.14 -15.29 -16.46
C ALA A 251 -22.99 -15.01 -15.20
N VAL A 252 -23.36 -13.75 -14.98
CA VAL A 252 -24.26 -13.34 -13.89
C VAL A 252 -25.65 -13.97 -14.06
N ASP A 253 -26.22 -13.91 -15.26
CA ASP A 253 -27.56 -14.43 -15.55
C ASP A 253 -27.65 -15.97 -15.51
N GLN A 254 -26.53 -16.67 -15.74
CA GLN A 254 -26.41 -18.12 -15.49
C GLN A 254 -26.15 -18.47 -14.00
N GLY A 255 -26.08 -17.49 -13.10
CA GLY A 255 -25.93 -17.70 -11.67
C GLY A 255 -24.50 -18.00 -11.20
N ALA A 256 -23.47 -17.62 -11.97
CA ALA A 256 -22.10 -17.62 -11.46
C ALA A 256 -21.98 -16.67 -10.26
N ARG A 257 -21.21 -17.05 -9.23
CA ARG A 257 -20.95 -16.21 -8.05
C ARG A 257 -19.56 -15.57 -8.08
N VAL A 258 -18.68 -16.09 -8.92
CA VAL A 258 -17.35 -15.54 -9.20
C VAL A 258 -17.16 -15.49 -10.72
N ILE A 259 -16.55 -14.42 -11.23
CA ILE A 259 -16.14 -14.25 -12.62
C ILE A 259 -14.63 -14.06 -12.63
N ASN A 260 -13.91 -14.92 -13.36
CA ASN A 260 -12.48 -14.79 -13.61
C ASN A 260 -12.24 -14.21 -15.01
N ILE A 261 -11.47 -13.11 -15.10
CA ILE A 261 -11.05 -12.50 -16.37
C ILE A 261 -9.52 -12.44 -16.38
N SER A 262 -8.88 -13.43 -17.00
CA SER A 262 -7.41 -13.53 -17.12
C SER A 262 -6.89 -12.85 -18.40
N ALA A 263 -7.49 -11.70 -18.74
CA ALA A 263 -7.24 -10.94 -19.95
C ALA A 263 -7.29 -9.45 -19.63
N ASP A 264 -6.50 -8.65 -20.36
CA ASP A 264 -6.39 -7.21 -20.13
C ASP A 264 -6.49 -6.39 -21.43
N GLY A 265 -6.78 -5.11 -21.25
CA GLY A 265 -6.94 -4.12 -22.31
C GLY A 265 -6.82 -2.71 -21.75
N ILE A 266 -6.36 -1.78 -22.58
CA ILE A 266 -6.17 -0.37 -22.23
C ILE A 266 -7.43 0.39 -22.64
N MET A 267 -8.47 0.41 -21.80
CA MET A 267 -9.76 0.99 -22.16
C MET A 267 -10.40 1.86 -21.08
N ASP A 268 -10.99 2.98 -21.51
CA ASP A 268 -12.06 3.66 -20.79
C ASP A 268 -13.37 3.36 -21.55
N SER A 269 -14.18 2.44 -21.02
CA SER A 269 -15.42 1.95 -21.66
C SER A 269 -16.55 1.96 -20.65
N GLN A 270 -17.57 2.77 -20.91
CA GLN A 270 -18.74 2.87 -20.05
C GLN A 270 -19.57 1.58 -20.12
N ALA A 271 -19.59 0.87 -21.26
CA ALA A 271 -20.27 -0.42 -21.37
C ALA A 271 -19.63 -1.49 -20.47
N LEU A 272 -18.31 -1.55 -20.41
CA LEU A 272 -17.60 -2.47 -19.52
C LEU A 272 -17.85 -2.13 -18.05
N PHE A 273 -17.79 -0.84 -17.67
CA PHE A 273 -18.07 -0.41 -16.31
C PHE A 273 -19.53 -0.69 -15.90
N ASP A 274 -20.48 -0.52 -16.80
CA ASP A 274 -21.89 -0.86 -16.57
C ASP A 274 -22.10 -2.39 -16.41
N ALA A 275 -21.38 -3.22 -17.16
CA ALA A 275 -21.41 -4.68 -17.01
C ALA A 275 -20.78 -5.15 -15.69
N LEU A 276 -19.66 -4.55 -15.27
CA LEU A 276 -19.01 -4.86 -13.99
C LEU A 276 -19.87 -4.40 -12.79
N ARG A 277 -20.52 -3.24 -12.91
CA ARG A 277 -21.53 -2.76 -11.95
C ARG A 277 -22.75 -3.68 -11.90
N TYR A 278 -23.23 -4.17 -13.04
CA TYR A 278 -24.32 -5.16 -13.12
C TYR A 278 -24.01 -6.43 -12.32
N ALA A 279 -22.76 -6.91 -12.37
CA ALA A 279 -22.27 -8.05 -11.60
C ALA A 279 -22.19 -7.77 -10.09
N GLU A 280 -21.61 -6.62 -9.70
CA GLU A 280 -21.54 -6.17 -8.29
C GLU A 280 -22.94 -6.08 -7.66
N GLU A 281 -23.88 -5.40 -8.33
CA GLU A 281 -25.28 -5.23 -7.91
C GLU A 281 -26.03 -6.57 -7.75
N ARG A 282 -25.58 -7.64 -8.41
CA ARG A 282 -26.18 -8.99 -8.37
C ARG A 282 -25.42 -9.97 -7.47
N GLY A 283 -24.43 -9.50 -6.72
CA GLY A 283 -23.75 -10.32 -5.73
C GLY A 283 -22.69 -11.27 -6.31
N VAL A 284 -22.10 -10.89 -7.45
CA VAL A 284 -21.06 -11.65 -8.16
C VAL A 284 -19.70 -10.97 -7.96
N VAL A 285 -18.71 -11.74 -7.51
CA VAL A 285 -17.32 -11.27 -7.36
C VAL A 285 -16.63 -11.31 -8.71
N VAL A 286 -15.99 -10.23 -9.14
CA VAL A 286 -15.15 -10.21 -10.35
C VAL A 286 -13.68 -10.16 -9.92
N VAL A 287 -12.85 -10.98 -10.56
CA VAL A 287 -11.40 -11.09 -10.33
C VAL A 287 -10.70 -10.98 -11.68
N ALA A 288 -9.66 -10.16 -11.77
CA ALA A 288 -8.91 -9.95 -13.01
C ALA A 288 -7.40 -9.84 -12.80
N SER A 289 -6.64 -10.19 -13.82
CA SER A 289 -5.18 -10.07 -13.85
C SER A 289 -4.72 -8.62 -13.93
N ALA A 290 -3.75 -8.22 -13.10
CA ALA A 290 -3.26 -6.84 -13.05
C ALA A 290 -2.47 -6.40 -14.30
N GLY A 291 -1.95 -7.34 -15.09
CA GLY A 291 -1.14 -7.10 -16.29
C GLY A 291 0.31 -7.57 -16.16
N ASN A 292 0.94 -7.80 -17.31
CA ASN A 292 2.29 -8.37 -17.44
C ASN A 292 3.36 -7.35 -17.89
N GLU A 293 3.07 -6.06 -17.74
CA GLU A 293 4.06 -4.99 -17.92
C GLU A 293 4.44 -4.39 -16.56
N PRO A 294 5.74 -4.28 -16.20
CA PRO A 294 6.16 -3.75 -14.90
C PRO A 294 6.08 -2.21 -14.85
N ASN A 295 4.87 -1.68 -14.92
CA ASN A 295 4.56 -0.26 -14.88
C ASN A 295 3.33 0.04 -14.02
N GLY A 296 3.10 1.35 -13.79
CA GLY A 296 1.99 1.90 -13.03
C GLY A 296 0.70 2.15 -13.82
N ARG A 297 0.56 1.61 -15.04
CA ARG A 297 -0.58 1.88 -15.92
C ARG A 297 -1.79 1.10 -15.44
N TRP A 298 -2.94 1.76 -15.42
CA TRP A 298 -4.21 1.12 -15.10
C TRP A 298 -4.62 0.21 -16.25
N ASN A 299 -4.69 -1.09 -15.98
CA ASN A 299 -5.12 -2.12 -16.92
C ASN A 299 -6.55 -2.54 -16.59
N TYR A 300 -7.41 -2.62 -17.59
CA TYR A 300 -8.82 -2.93 -17.40
C TYR A 300 -9.11 -4.37 -17.83
N PRO A 301 -10.07 -5.08 -17.19
CA PRO A 301 -10.99 -4.58 -16.15
C PRO A 301 -10.41 -4.50 -14.73
N ALA A 302 -9.18 -4.95 -14.48
CA ALA A 302 -8.60 -5.03 -13.14
C ALA A 302 -8.62 -3.70 -12.36
N ALA A 303 -8.34 -2.56 -13.01
CA ALA A 303 -8.32 -1.25 -12.36
C ALA A 303 -9.70 -0.68 -11.96
N VAL A 304 -10.80 -1.41 -12.16
CA VAL A 304 -12.14 -0.99 -11.70
C VAL A 304 -12.29 -1.28 -10.20
N PRO A 305 -12.64 -0.32 -9.33
CA PRO A 305 -12.62 -0.49 -7.87
C PRO A 305 -13.51 -1.61 -7.25
N THR A 306 -14.37 -2.26 -8.04
CA THR A 306 -15.18 -3.41 -7.61
C THR A 306 -14.61 -4.76 -8.06
N VAL A 307 -13.58 -4.76 -8.90
CA VAL A 307 -12.86 -5.94 -9.38
C VAL A 307 -11.66 -6.19 -8.46
N LEU A 308 -11.38 -7.44 -8.13
CA LEU A 308 -10.11 -7.81 -7.47
C LEU A 308 -8.99 -7.84 -8.49
N ALA A 309 -8.06 -6.88 -8.42
CA ALA A 309 -6.88 -6.82 -9.27
C ALA A 309 -5.73 -7.68 -8.70
N VAL A 310 -5.31 -8.69 -9.46
CA VAL A 310 -4.35 -9.70 -8.97
C VAL A 310 -3.00 -9.59 -9.67
N GLY A 311 -1.98 -9.20 -8.91
CA GLY A 311 -0.58 -9.26 -9.33
C GLY A 311 0.05 -10.65 -9.14
N ALA A 312 1.27 -10.85 -9.65
CA ALA A 312 1.94 -12.14 -9.66
C ALA A 312 3.05 -12.25 -8.59
N SER A 313 3.15 -13.43 -7.94
CA SER A 313 4.23 -13.78 -7.03
C SER A 313 5.10 -14.94 -7.54
N THR A 314 6.36 -14.96 -7.12
CA THR A 314 7.33 -16.04 -7.37
C THR A 314 7.24 -17.16 -6.33
N PRO A 315 7.87 -18.33 -6.56
CA PRO A 315 8.06 -19.37 -5.53
C PRO A 315 8.78 -18.87 -4.26
N ASP A 316 9.67 -17.89 -4.40
CA ASP A 316 10.39 -17.23 -3.30
C ASP A 316 9.58 -16.11 -2.61
N ASP A 317 8.26 -16.06 -2.82
CA ASP A 317 7.33 -15.15 -2.16
C ASP A 317 7.56 -13.65 -2.47
N GLN A 318 8.25 -13.37 -3.58
CA GLN A 318 8.50 -12.01 -4.08
C GLN A 318 7.47 -11.63 -5.15
N VAL A 319 7.25 -10.34 -5.36
CA VAL A 319 6.49 -9.86 -6.53
C VAL A 319 7.27 -10.22 -7.80
N ALA A 320 6.59 -10.77 -8.80
CA ALA A 320 7.19 -11.15 -10.07
C ALA A 320 7.63 -9.92 -10.86
N SER A 321 8.81 -9.97 -11.49
CA SER A 321 9.45 -8.82 -12.15
C SER A 321 8.71 -8.27 -13.38
N PHE A 322 7.71 -8.98 -13.89
CA PHE A 322 6.83 -8.53 -14.96
C PHE A 322 5.48 -7.99 -14.46
N SER A 323 5.13 -8.19 -13.19
CA SER A 323 3.81 -7.82 -12.67
C SER A 323 3.62 -6.30 -12.75
N SER A 324 2.49 -5.87 -13.30
CA SER A 324 2.02 -4.50 -13.13
C SER A 324 1.80 -4.19 -11.65
N TYR A 325 1.93 -2.91 -11.29
CA TYR A 325 1.89 -2.40 -9.92
C TYR A 325 1.15 -1.07 -9.87
N GLY A 326 0.78 -0.61 -8.68
CA GLY A 326 0.13 0.67 -8.44
C GLY A 326 -1.00 0.56 -7.43
N ALA A 327 -1.64 1.69 -7.12
CA ALA A 327 -2.76 1.74 -6.18
C ALA A 327 -4.02 0.97 -6.62
N PHE A 328 -4.04 0.45 -7.86
CA PHE A 328 -5.10 -0.40 -8.38
C PHE A 328 -4.87 -1.89 -8.10
N VAL A 329 -3.67 -2.32 -7.68
CA VAL A 329 -3.38 -3.74 -7.38
C VAL A 329 -3.81 -4.06 -5.95
N ASP A 330 -4.77 -4.98 -5.83
CA ASP A 330 -5.37 -5.34 -4.55
C ASP A 330 -4.51 -6.33 -3.76
N LEU A 331 -4.02 -7.39 -4.41
CA LEU A 331 -3.19 -8.42 -3.78
C LEU A 331 -2.38 -9.21 -4.83
N ILE A 332 -1.40 -10.00 -4.41
CA ILE A 332 -0.65 -10.92 -5.28
C ILE A 332 -0.98 -12.39 -5.03
N ALA A 333 -0.86 -13.22 -6.06
CA ALA A 333 -1.01 -14.67 -5.96
C ALA A 333 0.04 -15.39 -6.84
N PRO A 334 0.29 -16.71 -6.66
CA PRO A 334 1.25 -17.47 -7.45
C PRO A 334 1.12 -17.22 -8.95
N GLY A 335 2.20 -16.82 -9.62
CA GLY A 335 2.16 -16.42 -11.03
C GLY A 335 3.43 -16.71 -11.83
N VAL A 336 4.38 -17.45 -11.25
CA VAL A 336 5.63 -17.89 -11.91
C VAL A 336 5.80 -19.39 -11.65
N ASP A 337 6.18 -20.17 -12.65
CA ASP A 337 6.29 -21.63 -12.57
C ASP A 337 5.01 -22.28 -12.03
N VAL A 338 3.85 -21.81 -12.52
CA VAL A 338 2.52 -22.37 -12.19
C VAL A 338 2.22 -23.46 -13.21
N THR A 339 1.95 -24.67 -12.73
CA THR A 339 1.52 -25.79 -13.56
C THR A 339 0.01 -25.99 -13.49
N SER A 340 -0.64 -26.14 -14.65
CA SER A 340 -2.08 -26.42 -14.73
C SER A 340 -2.43 -27.26 -15.97
N THR A 341 -3.70 -27.64 -16.08
CA THR A 341 -4.28 -28.33 -17.23
C THR A 341 -4.09 -27.53 -18.52
N TRP A 342 -3.93 -28.19 -19.66
CA TRP A 342 -3.68 -27.53 -20.94
C TRP A 342 -4.40 -28.28 -22.06
N TRP A 343 -4.72 -27.55 -23.12
CA TRP A 343 -5.18 -28.12 -24.38
C TRP A 343 -4.36 -27.52 -25.53
N SER A 344 -3.91 -28.33 -26.49
CA SER A 344 -3.37 -27.82 -27.75
C SER A 344 -3.88 -28.63 -28.96
N PRO A 345 -3.90 -28.05 -30.17
CA PRO A 345 -4.28 -28.77 -31.39
C PRO A 345 -3.41 -30.00 -31.69
N GLU A 346 -2.13 -29.97 -31.29
CA GLU A 346 -1.14 -31.02 -31.55
C GLU A 346 -1.11 -32.11 -30.46
N GLY A 347 -1.33 -31.72 -29.20
CA GLY A 347 -1.21 -32.60 -28.03
C GLY A 347 -2.53 -33.08 -27.44
N GLY A 348 -3.65 -32.40 -27.73
CA GLY A 348 -4.90 -32.59 -27.01
C GLY A 348 -4.78 -32.19 -25.53
N ASN A 349 -5.41 -32.96 -24.64
CA ASN A 349 -5.41 -32.72 -23.20
C ASN A 349 -4.06 -33.10 -22.54
N GLY A 350 -3.45 -32.16 -21.84
CA GLY A 350 -2.19 -32.33 -21.11
C GLY A 350 -1.95 -31.27 -20.05
N TYR A 351 -0.69 -30.91 -19.78
CA TYR A 351 -0.34 -29.90 -18.77
C TYR A 351 0.71 -28.92 -19.28
N LEU A 352 0.64 -27.67 -18.81
CA LEU A 352 1.59 -26.60 -19.13
C LEU A 352 2.14 -26.02 -17.82
N THR A 353 3.43 -25.67 -17.81
CA THR A 353 3.99 -24.75 -16.81
C THR A 353 4.24 -23.39 -17.45
N ALA A 354 3.68 -22.34 -16.87
CA ALA A 354 3.72 -20.98 -17.40
C ALA A 354 3.81 -19.91 -16.29
N GLY A 355 4.01 -18.66 -16.70
CA GLY A 355 3.95 -17.49 -15.83
C GLY A 355 3.13 -16.35 -16.44
N GLY A 356 2.55 -15.54 -15.56
CA GLY A 356 1.72 -14.38 -15.88
C GLY A 356 0.73 -14.06 -14.75
N THR A 357 0.28 -12.81 -14.66
CA THR A 357 -0.82 -12.41 -13.75
C THR A 357 -2.15 -13.10 -14.12
N SER A 358 -2.29 -13.54 -15.36
CA SER A 358 -3.36 -14.43 -15.85
C SER A 358 -3.38 -15.80 -15.15
N ALA A 359 -2.24 -16.28 -14.64
CA ALA A 359 -2.15 -17.47 -13.78
C ALA A 359 -2.49 -17.15 -12.31
N SER A 360 -2.29 -15.89 -11.88
CA SER A 360 -2.53 -15.45 -10.49
C SER A 360 -4.00 -15.18 -10.20
N ALA A 361 -4.73 -14.53 -11.12
CA ALA A 361 -6.17 -14.29 -11.00
C ALA A 361 -6.99 -15.55 -10.64
N PRO A 362 -6.81 -16.73 -11.28
CA PRO A 362 -7.57 -17.93 -10.94
C PRO A 362 -7.29 -18.50 -9.55
N PHE A 363 -6.14 -18.25 -8.92
CA PHE A 363 -5.94 -18.62 -7.52
C PHE A 363 -6.90 -17.84 -6.60
N VAL A 364 -7.09 -16.54 -6.87
CA VAL A 364 -7.98 -15.65 -6.12
C VAL A 364 -9.44 -15.99 -6.43
N SER A 365 -9.78 -16.29 -7.68
CA SER A 365 -11.13 -16.77 -8.07
C SER A 365 -11.51 -18.07 -7.35
N GLY A 366 -10.57 -19.01 -7.22
CA GLY A 366 -10.76 -20.21 -6.42
C GLY A 366 -10.90 -19.92 -4.93
N ALA A 367 -10.10 -19.01 -4.36
CA ALA A 367 -10.24 -18.60 -2.96
C ALA A 367 -11.58 -17.91 -2.67
N ALA A 368 -12.07 -17.07 -3.58
CA ALA A 368 -13.41 -16.49 -3.52
C ALA A 368 -14.49 -17.58 -3.52
N ALA A 369 -14.34 -18.63 -4.34
CA ALA A 369 -15.25 -19.77 -4.36
C ALA A 369 -15.23 -20.58 -3.05
N LEU A 370 -14.06 -20.79 -2.44
CA LEU A 370 -13.92 -21.44 -1.13
C LEU A 370 -14.64 -20.63 -0.03
N VAL A 371 -14.44 -19.31 0.01
CA VAL A 371 -15.13 -18.40 0.95
C VAL A 371 -16.65 -18.43 0.75
N LEU A 372 -17.13 -18.34 -0.49
CA LEU A 372 -18.55 -18.35 -0.81
C LEU A 372 -19.22 -19.71 -0.58
N ALA A 373 -18.48 -20.82 -0.58
CA ALA A 373 -19.00 -22.14 -0.26
C ALA A 373 -19.38 -22.27 1.24
N VAL A 374 -18.63 -21.62 2.13
CA VAL A 374 -18.93 -21.59 3.58
C VAL A 374 -19.84 -20.42 3.98
N ARG A 375 -19.84 -19.34 3.19
CA ARG A 375 -20.62 -18.11 3.43
C ARG A 375 -21.29 -17.60 2.15
N PRO A 376 -22.33 -18.29 1.65
CA PRO A 376 -23.02 -17.92 0.41
C PRO A 376 -23.78 -16.59 0.51
N ASP A 377 -24.02 -16.09 1.73
CA ASP A 377 -24.72 -14.84 2.07
C ASP A 377 -23.87 -13.57 1.87
N LEU A 378 -22.55 -13.69 1.69
CA LEU A 378 -21.67 -12.54 1.54
C LEU A 378 -21.93 -11.77 0.24
N SER A 379 -21.90 -10.45 0.36
CA SER A 379 -21.79 -9.52 -0.78
C SER A 379 -20.39 -9.58 -1.39
N PRO A 380 -20.20 -9.10 -2.63
CA PRO A 380 -18.88 -9.10 -3.27
C PRO A 380 -17.86 -8.30 -2.46
N ALA A 381 -18.25 -7.12 -1.96
CA ALA A 381 -17.45 -6.33 -1.04
C ALA A 381 -17.01 -7.10 0.22
N GLY A 382 -17.89 -7.93 0.80
CA GLY A 382 -17.55 -8.79 1.94
C GLY A 382 -16.53 -9.88 1.59
N VAL A 383 -16.65 -10.51 0.42
CA VAL A 383 -15.67 -11.49 -0.07
C VAL A 383 -14.32 -10.81 -0.36
N ARG A 384 -14.32 -9.66 -1.04
CA ARG A 384 -13.10 -8.85 -1.26
C ARG A 384 -12.44 -8.54 0.07
N GLN A 385 -13.19 -8.02 1.05
CA GLN A 385 -12.65 -7.67 2.36
C GLN A 385 -12.01 -8.87 3.07
N ILE A 386 -12.64 -10.06 3.08
CA ILE A 386 -12.04 -11.27 3.66
C ILE A 386 -10.71 -11.61 2.98
N LEU A 387 -10.69 -11.68 1.64
CA LEU A 387 -9.49 -12.05 0.89
C LEU A 387 -8.33 -11.08 1.13
N LEU A 388 -8.63 -9.77 1.19
CA LEU A 388 -7.66 -8.71 1.42
C LEU A 388 -7.14 -8.69 2.86
N GLU A 389 -8.04 -8.72 3.87
CA GLU A 389 -7.64 -8.68 5.29
C GLU A 389 -6.95 -9.97 5.76
N SER A 390 -7.20 -11.10 5.06
CA SER A 390 -6.49 -12.37 5.26
C SER A 390 -5.12 -12.44 4.59
N ALA A 391 -4.79 -11.51 3.68
CA ALA A 391 -3.58 -11.61 2.87
C ALA A 391 -2.31 -11.54 3.73
N HIS A 392 -1.37 -12.41 3.41
CA HIS A 392 -0.04 -12.40 4.01
C HIS A 392 0.79 -11.28 3.37
N ALA A 393 0.80 -10.13 4.02
CA ALA A 393 1.60 -8.97 3.63
C ALA A 393 3.09 -9.34 3.43
N THR A 394 3.67 -9.00 2.28
CA THR A 394 5.04 -9.41 1.90
C THR A 394 6.08 -8.29 2.05
N GLY A 395 5.72 -7.02 1.83
CA GLY A 395 6.60 -5.86 2.06
C GLY A 395 6.77 -5.49 3.54
N PRO A 396 7.79 -4.72 3.97
CA PRO A 396 8.02 -4.40 5.38
C PRO A 396 6.93 -3.51 6.00
N ASP A 397 6.33 -2.60 5.22
CA ASP A 397 5.37 -1.60 5.69
C ASP A 397 3.91 -2.09 5.68
N GLY A 398 3.67 -3.34 5.26
CA GLY A 398 2.33 -3.90 5.10
C GLY A 398 1.85 -3.83 3.66
N ILE A 399 1.05 -2.80 3.36
CA ILE A 399 0.51 -2.59 2.02
C ILE A 399 1.47 -1.73 1.21
N ASP A 400 1.80 -2.20 0.02
CA ASP A 400 2.67 -1.50 -0.91
C ASP A 400 2.13 -1.56 -2.34
N ALA A 401 2.62 -0.68 -3.22
CA ALA A 401 2.12 -0.57 -4.59
C ALA A 401 2.39 -1.82 -5.44
N PHE A 402 3.31 -2.70 -5.06
CA PHE A 402 3.69 -3.90 -5.82
C PHE A 402 2.92 -5.14 -5.36
N SER A 403 2.70 -5.28 -4.05
CA SER A 403 2.05 -6.46 -3.46
C SER A 403 0.58 -6.26 -3.08
N GLY A 404 0.08 -5.02 -3.09
CA GLY A 404 -1.24 -4.69 -2.55
C GLY A 404 -1.31 -5.02 -1.06
N TYR A 405 -2.35 -5.72 -0.61
CA TYR A 405 -2.44 -6.27 0.75
C TYR A 405 -1.42 -7.41 1.02
N GLY A 406 -0.74 -7.91 -0.01
CA GLY A 406 0.23 -9.01 0.09
C GLY A 406 -0.20 -10.25 -0.68
N ARG A 407 0.39 -11.41 -0.32
CA ARG A 407 0.04 -12.69 -0.92
C ARG A 407 -1.27 -13.22 -0.38
N LEU A 408 -2.15 -13.70 -1.26
CA LEU A 408 -3.33 -14.49 -0.93
C LEU A 408 -3.05 -15.57 0.14
N ASP A 409 -3.93 -15.68 1.14
CA ASP A 409 -4.01 -16.81 2.08
C ASP A 409 -5.45 -17.35 2.11
N ALA A 410 -5.73 -18.34 1.25
CA ALA A 410 -7.02 -19.01 1.15
C ALA A 410 -7.37 -19.79 2.44
N GLY A 411 -6.37 -20.27 3.18
CA GLY A 411 -6.58 -21.00 4.43
C GLY A 411 -7.11 -20.09 5.54
N LEU A 412 -6.51 -18.91 5.70
CA LEU A 412 -6.98 -17.88 6.64
C LEU A 412 -8.30 -17.25 6.18
N ALA A 413 -8.47 -16.96 4.88
CA ALA A 413 -9.71 -16.45 4.32
C ALA A 413 -10.94 -17.32 4.68
N VAL A 414 -10.83 -18.64 4.52
CA VAL A 414 -11.92 -19.57 4.87
C VAL A 414 -12.14 -19.65 6.38
N ARG A 415 -11.08 -19.61 7.21
CA ARG A 415 -11.23 -19.52 8.67
C ARG A 415 -11.98 -18.26 9.10
N MET A 416 -11.62 -17.09 8.54
CA MET A 416 -12.31 -15.82 8.79
C MET A 416 -13.78 -15.85 8.35
N ALA A 417 -14.09 -16.49 7.22
CA ALA A 417 -15.46 -16.62 6.73
C ALA A 417 -16.35 -17.47 7.67
N ILE A 418 -15.79 -18.57 8.21
CA ILE A 418 -16.46 -19.46 9.18
C ILE A 418 -16.59 -18.81 10.57
N SER A 419 -15.63 -17.98 10.96
CA SER A 419 -15.56 -17.37 12.28
C SER A 419 -16.76 -16.46 12.57
N ALA A 420 -17.47 -16.75 13.67
CA ALA A 420 -18.54 -15.90 14.17
C ALA A 420 -18.07 -14.54 14.71
N ALA A 421 -16.74 -14.34 14.83
CA ALA A 421 -16.14 -13.16 15.45
C ALA A 421 -16.24 -11.86 14.63
N TYR A 422 -16.77 -11.88 13.40
CA TYR A 422 -16.84 -10.72 12.49
C TYR A 422 -17.54 -9.46 13.07
N ALA A 423 -18.19 -9.56 14.24
CA ALA A 423 -18.89 -8.50 14.96
C ALA A 423 -18.30 -8.18 16.36
N ALA A 424 -17.11 -8.67 16.72
CA ALA A 424 -16.44 -8.26 17.95
C ALA A 424 -15.87 -6.82 17.81
N GLU A 425 -16.25 -5.94 18.74
CA GLU A 425 -15.74 -4.57 18.79
C GLU A 425 -14.47 -4.50 19.64
N GLY A 426 -13.39 -3.98 19.05
CA GLY A 426 -12.19 -3.59 19.78
C GLY A 426 -12.33 -2.18 20.37
N GLN A 427 -11.37 -1.76 21.16
CA GLN A 427 -11.32 -0.41 21.73
C GLN A 427 -10.06 0.32 21.28
N VAL A 428 -10.23 1.58 20.86
CA VAL A 428 -9.12 2.52 20.65
C VAL A 428 -9.20 3.58 21.74
N SER A 429 -8.14 3.69 22.54
CA SER A 429 -8.03 4.64 23.65
C SER A 429 -6.85 5.58 23.45
N GLY A 430 -7.05 6.86 23.76
CA GLY A 430 -5.93 7.77 24.04
C GLY A 430 -5.22 7.35 25.32
N VAL A 431 -3.89 7.36 25.30
CA VAL A 431 -3.04 7.12 26.45
C VAL A 431 -2.13 8.33 26.60
N ASP A 432 -2.20 9.01 27.74
CA ASP A 432 -1.28 10.09 28.09
C ASP A 432 0.13 9.52 28.23
N ASP A 433 1.09 10.13 27.52
CA ASP A 433 2.52 9.78 27.58
C ASP A 433 3.34 11.08 27.70
N VAL A 434 4.57 10.97 28.18
CA VAL A 434 5.51 12.11 28.38
C VAL A 434 5.99 12.74 27.07
N ASP A 435 5.69 12.08 25.95
CA ASP A 435 5.95 12.52 24.58
C ASP A 435 4.66 13.01 23.87
N GLY A 436 3.56 13.18 24.62
CA GLY A 436 2.24 13.54 24.13
C GLY A 436 1.30 12.34 23.93
N PRO A 437 -0.01 12.59 23.70
CA PRO A 437 -1.03 11.54 23.66
C PRO A 437 -0.77 10.53 22.53
N ARG A 438 -0.79 9.24 22.88
CA ARG A 438 -0.66 8.10 21.95
C ARG A 438 -1.98 7.38 21.79
N LEU A 439 -2.18 6.72 20.65
CA LEU A 439 -3.33 5.84 20.47
C LEU A 439 -2.94 4.39 20.74
N ARG A 440 -3.72 3.70 21.57
CA ARG A 440 -3.60 2.27 21.83
C ARG A 440 -4.87 1.57 21.36
N PHE A 441 -4.69 0.45 20.66
CA PHE A 441 -5.76 -0.48 20.34
C PHE A 441 -5.69 -1.70 21.27
N THR A 442 -6.83 -2.10 21.81
CA THR A 442 -6.98 -3.33 22.60
C THR A 442 -8.18 -4.12 22.09
N ALA A 443 -8.04 -5.44 21.99
CA ALA A 443 -9.06 -6.34 21.48
C ALA A 443 -9.01 -7.69 22.21
N GLU A 444 -10.19 -8.21 22.56
CA GLU A 444 -10.36 -9.50 23.23
C GLU A 444 -10.87 -10.58 22.25
N GLY A 445 -10.84 -11.84 22.68
CA GLY A 445 -11.42 -12.97 21.94
C GLY A 445 -10.43 -13.80 21.12
N PHE A 446 -9.14 -13.47 21.15
CA PHE A 446 -8.07 -14.28 20.57
C PHE A 446 -7.71 -15.47 21.48
N ALA A 447 -7.13 -16.52 20.92
CA ALA A 447 -6.57 -17.61 21.72
C ALA A 447 -5.29 -17.14 22.45
N PRO A 448 -4.99 -17.64 23.67
CA PRO A 448 -3.80 -17.24 24.41
C PRO A 448 -2.51 -17.51 23.63
N GLY A 449 -1.69 -16.48 23.41
CA GLY A 449 -0.46 -16.55 22.62
C GLY A 449 -0.67 -16.56 21.09
N GLU A 450 -1.91 -16.41 20.60
CA GLU A 450 -2.20 -16.30 19.17
C GLU A 450 -1.55 -15.06 18.57
N ALA A 451 -0.85 -15.23 17.44
CA ALA A 451 -0.35 -14.13 16.66
C ALA A 451 -1.47 -13.53 15.79
N ALA A 452 -1.51 -12.19 15.71
CA ALA A 452 -2.38 -11.47 14.80
C ALA A 452 -1.64 -10.41 13.98
N THR A 453 -2.25 -10.06 12.87
CA THR A 453 -1.93 -8.89 12.04
C THR A 453 -2.95 -7.80 12.35
N VAL A 454 -2.48 -6.58 12.65
CA VAL A 454 -3.33 -5.42 12.95
C VAL A 454 -3.13 -4.36 11.89
N TRP A 455 -4.21 -3.94 11.27
CA TRP A 455 -4.27 -2.90 10.25
C TRP A 455 -4.87 -1.63 10.83
N LEU A 456 -4.23 -0.48 10.63
CA LEU A 456 -4.81 0.86 10.86
C LEU A 456 -5.08 1.51 9.51
N THR A 457 -6.35 1.83 9.24
CA THR A 457 -6.84 2.29 7.93
C THR A 457 -7.59 3.61 8.07
N PRO A 458 -7.12 4.72 7.48
CA PRO A 458 -7.89 5.95 7.36
C PRO A 458 -8.94 5.83 6.25
N GLN A 459 -9.92 6.72 6.27
CA GLN A 459 -10.98 6.79 5.27
C GLN A 459 -10.49 7.02 3.83
N ASP A 460 -9.29 7.57 3.64
CA ASP A 460 -8.65 7.82 2.34
C ASP A 460 -7.66 6.71 1.88
N GLY A 461 -7.42 5.69 2.72
CA GLY A 461 -6.76 4.43 2.33
C GLY A 461 -5.28 4.24 2.70
N ALA A 462 -4.59 5.22 3.28
CA ALA A 462 -3.16 5.10 3.66
C ALA A 462 -2.93 4.19 4.90
N ARG A 463 -2.68 2.89 4.71
CA ARG A 463 -2.70 1.89 5.79
C ARG A 463 -1.35 1.73 6.52
N ARG A 464 -1.37 1.43 7.82
CA ARG A 464 -0.21 0.96 8.62
C ARG A 464 -0.49 -0.45 9.15
N VAL A 465 0.53 -1.30 9.26
CA VAL A 465 0.37 -2.67 9.78
C VAL A 465 1.33 -2.99 10.93
N TRP A 466 0.87 -3.82 11.87
CA TRP A 466 1.67 -4.51 12.89
C TRP A 466 1.47 -6.01 12.73
N ARG A 467 2.52 -6.81 12.88
CA ARG A 467 2.49 -8.27 12.66
C ARG A 467 3.00 -9.03 13.86
N GLY A 468 2.58 -10.29 13.99
CA GLY A 468 3.04 -11.16 15.08
C GLY A 468 2.66 -10.61 16.45
N VAL A 469 1.60 -9.79 16.52
CA VAL A 469 1.13 -9.23 17.77
C VAL A 469 0.48 -10.37 18.54
N ALA A 470 1.17 -10.86 19.56
CA ALA A 470 0.69 -11.98 20.37
C ALA A 470 -0.39 -11.50 21.34
N ALA A 471 -1.53 -12.19 21.37
CA ALA A 471 -2.50 -12.08 22.45
C ALA A 471 -1.89 -12.62 23.75
N ASP A 472 -2.20 -11.99 24.88
CA ASP A 472 -1.70 -12.38 26.19
C ASP A 472 -2.37 -13.66 26.73
N ALA A 473 -2.05 -14.05 27.97
CA ALA A 473 -2.60 -15.24 28.61
C ALA A 473 -4.13 -15.21 28.82
N SER A 474 -4.78 -14.04 28.69
CA SER A 474 -6.23 -13.86 28.76
C SER A 474 -6.92 -13.89 27.39
N GLY A 475 -6.15 -13.91 26.28
CA GLY A 475 -6.69 -13.71 24.94
C GLY A 475 -6.86 -12.23 24.55
N THR A 476 -6.22 -11.32 25.30
CA THR A 476 -6.23 -9.88 25.03
C THR A 476 -5.04 -9.49 24.19
N LEU A 477 -5.31 -8.87 23.05
CA LEU A 477 -4.32 -8.29 22.15
C LEU A 477 -4.22 -6.78 22.40
N THR A 478 -3.00 -6.23 22.43
CA THR A 478 -2.77 -4.78 22.60
C THR A 478 -1.67 -4.27 21.66
N VAL A 479 -1.94 -3.16 20.97
CA VAL A 479 -1.01 -2.51 20.03
C VAL A 479 -0.91 -1.01 20.31
N ASP A 480 0.31 -0.49 20.34
CA ASP A 480 0.59 0.95 20.28
C ASP A 480 0.58 1.41 18.82
N LEU A 481 -0.42 2.21 18.45
CA LEU A 481 -0.59 2.76 17.11
C LEU A 481 0.34 3.96 16.85
N GLY A 482 0.97 4.49 17.91
CA GLY A 482 1.92 5.59 17.88
C GLY A 482 1.35 6.93 18.37
N PRO A 483 2.17 8.01 18.27
CA PRO A 483 1.76 9.36 18.64
C PRO A 483 0.56 9.84 17.82
N ARG A 484 -0.45 10.39 18.50
CA ARG A 484 -1.69 10.84 17.87
C ARG A 484 -1.47 11.95 16.85
N HIS A 485 -0.51 12.85 17.08
CA HIS A 485 -0.19 13.98 16.20
C HIS A 485 0.38 13.59 14.83
N LEU A 486 0.78 12.32 14.63
CA LEU A 486 1.26 11.81 13.33
C LEU A 486 0.14 11.25 12.45
N LEU A 487 -1.10 11.21 12.94
CA LEU A 487 -2.25 10.71 12.20
C LEU A 487 -3.12 11.90 11.73
N PRO A 488 -3.39 12.03 10.42
CA PRO A 488 -4.36 12.99 9.90
C PRO A 488 -5.74 12.90 10.55
N GLU A 489 -6.38 14.06 10.78
CA GLU A 489 -7.77 14.15 11.25
C GLU A 489 -8.72 13.37 10.33
N GLY A 490 -9.69 12.67 10.91
CA GLY A 490 -10.67 11.89 10.15
C GLY A 490 -11.10 10.60 10.82
N THR A 491 -11.81 9.77 10.08
CA THR A 491 -12.26 8.46 10.55
C THR A 491 -11.19 7.41 10.28
N TRP A 492 -10.77 6.71 11.33
CA TRP A 492 -9.84 5.60 11.28
C TRP A 492 -10.55 4.30 11.65
N THR A 493 -10.20 3.21 10.99
CA THR A 493 -10.62 1.85 11.33
C THR A 493 -9.39 1.02 11.68
N VAL A 494 -9.40 0.41 12.85
CA VAL A 494 -8.42 -0.60 13.26
C VAL A 494 -9.06 -1.96 13.08
N THR A 495 -8.36 -2.90 12.44
CA THR A 495 -8.80 -4.30 12.28
C THR A 495 -7.66 -5.23 12.67
N ALA A 496 -7.90 -6.13 13.63
CA ALA A 496 -7.00 -7.21 13.99
C ALA A 496 -7.52 -8.55 13.45
N VAL A 497 -6.64 -9.33 12.82
CA VAL A 497 -6.92 -10.66 12.26
C VAL A 497 -5.92 -11.66 12.84
N GLY A 498 -6.40 -12.64 13.60
CA GLY A 498 -5.61 -13.71 14.20
C GLY A 498 -5.56 -14.96 13.32
N GLU A 499 -4.52 -15.79 13.49
CA GLU A 499 -4.31 -17.04 12.74
C GLU A 499 -5.47 -18.05 12.85
N SER A 500 -6.29 -17.97 13.90
CA SER A 500 -7.52 -18.76 14.07
C SER A 500 -8.67 -18.34 13.13
N GLY A 501 -8.56 -17.18 12.46
CA GLY A 501 -9.66 -16.50 11.78
C GLY A 501 -10.47 -15.58 12.69
N THR A 502 -10.02 -15.33 13.92
CA THR A 502 -10.60 -14.30 14.81
C THR A 502 -10.36 -12.92 14.19
N ARG A 503 -11.42 -12.12 14.07
CA ARG A 503 -11.40 -10.79 13.47
C ARG A 503 -12.07 -9.80 14.42
N VAL A 504 -11.37 -8.74 14.81
CA VAL A 504 -11.89 -7.69 15.70
C VAL A 504 -11.66 -6.34 15.04
N SER A 505 -12.68 -5.47 14.99
CA SER A 505 -12.54 -4.11 14.43
C SER A 505 -12.97 -3.04 15.42
N ALA A 506 -12.41 -1.84 15.29
CA ALA A 506 -12.84 -0.65 16.00
C ALA A 506 -12.76 0.57 15.07
N THR A 507 -13.79 1.41 15.06
CA THR A 507 -13.74 2.71 14.39
C THR A 507 -13.43 3.80 15.42
N TYR A 508 -12.44 4.63 15.12
CA TYR A 508 -12.01 5.76 15.94
C TYR A 508 -12.05 7.04 15.12
N ILE A 509 -12.86 8.01 15.55
CA ILE A 509 -12.90 9.33 14.90
C ILE A 509 -11.82 10.19 15.56
N LEU A 510 -10.75 10.47 14.82
CA LEU A 510 -9.70 11.36 15.24
C LEU A 510 -10.16 12.81 15.05
N HIS A 511 -10.82 13.33 16.08
CA HIS A 511 -11.18 14.73 16.17
C HIS A 511 -9.94 15.63 16.39
N PRO A 512 -9.97 16.90 15.92
CA PRO A 512 -8.96 17.91 16.28
C PRO A 512 -8.82 18.06 17.79
N GLU A 513 -7.60 17.92 18.30
CA GLU A 513 -7.28 17.78 19.74
C GLU A 513 -7.83 18.92 20.61
N PRO A 514 -8.43 18.64 21.78
CA PRO A 514 -8.24 19.49 22.96
C PRO A 514 -6.76 19.69 23.28
N ILE A 515 -6.44 20.89 23.72
CA ILE A 515 -5.09 21.33 24.11
C ILE A 515 -4.54 20.44 25.24
N HIS A 516 -3.26 20.07 25.21
CA HIS A 516 -2.62 19.24 26.27
C HIS A 516 -2.87 19.88 27.64
N PRO A 517 -3.18 19.13 28.74
CA PRO A 517 -3.70 19.71 29.98
C PRO A 517 -2.87 20.85 30.57
N ALA A 518 -1.53 20.81 30.44
CA ALA A 518 -0.67 21.91 30.89
C ALA A 518 -0.86 23.21 30.09
N PHE A 519 -1.25 23.13 28.82
CA PHE A 519 -1.49 24.27 27.92
C PHE A 519 -2.96 24.75 27.98
N VAL A 520 -3.80 24.14 28.82
CA VAL A 520 -5.16 24.63 29.08
C VAL A 520 -5.09 25.78 30.10
N PRO A 521 -5.69 26.95 29.80
CA PRO A 521 -5.75 28.08 30.73
C PRO A 521 -6.31 27.70 32.10
N ILE A 522 -5.60 28.08 33.17
CA ILE A 522 -6.00 27.80 34.54
C ILE A 522 -6.89 28.93 35.12
N PRO A 523 -7.69 28.65 36.17
CA PRO A 523 -8.47 29.68 36.84
C PRO A 523 -7.58 30.82 37.37
N ALA A 524 -8.00 32.06 37.11
CA ALA A 524 -7.27 33.25 37.53
C ALA A 524 -7.14 33.33 39.07
N PHE A 525 -5.97 33.76 39.53
CA PHE A 525 -5.66 33.98 40.94
C PHE A 525 -4.82 35.25 41.13
N GLU A 526 -4.75 35.73 42.38
CA GLU A 526 -3.96 36.92 42.73
C GLU A 526 -2.45 36.58 42.75
N SER A 527 -1.68 37.26 41.90
CA SER A 527 -0.23 37.07 41.79
C SER A 527 0.51 37.38 43.09
N GLN A 528 1.42 36.48 43.48
CA GLN A 528 2.28 36.57 44.65
C GLN A 528 3.76 36.65 44.24
N PRO A 529 4.69 37.01 45.17
CA PRO A 529 6.11 37.18 44.82
C PRO A 529 6.78 35.93 44.23
N ASP A 530 6.31 34.74 44.59
CA ASP A 530 6.80 33.43 44.16
C ASP A 530 6.02 32.81 42.99
N ARG A 531 4.79 33.29 42.71
CA ARG A 531 3.94 32.80 41.61
C ARG A 531 3.09 33.91 40.97
N VAL A 532 3.23 34.11 39.67
CA VAL A 532 2.53 35.15 38.89
C VAL A 532 1.55 34.51 37.90
N TYR A 533 0.34 35.07 37.79
CA TYR A 533 -0.65 34.74 36.77
C TYR A 533 -0.62 35.75 35.61
N PHE A 534 -0.72 35.26 34.37
CA PHE A 534 -0.71 36.06 33.14
C PHE A 534 -2.08 35.99 32.45
N PRO A 535 -2.94 37.02 32.56
CA PRO A 535 -4.27 37.00 31.94
C PRO A 535 -4.25 36.97 30.41
N GLU A 536 -3.13 37.31 29.76
CA GLU A 536 -2.97 37.30 28.30
C GLU A 536 -2.97 35.90 27.70
N THR A 537 -2.50 34.90 28.46
CA THR A 537 -2.46 33.49 28.05
C THR A 537 -3.27 32.57 28.98
N GLY A 538 -3.60 33.04 30.18
CA GLY A 538 -4.29 32.26 31.21
C GLY A 538 -3.39 31.28 31.97
N HIS A 539 -2.08 31.46 31.89
CA HIS A 539 -1.07 30.59 32.51
C HIS A 539 -0.35 31.25 33.69
N SER A 540 0.32 30.45 34.51
CA SER A 540 1.14 30.92 35.61
C SER A 540 2.62 30.57 35.50
N LEU A 541 3.44 31.28 36.27
CA LEU A 541 4.88 31.07 36.35
C LEU A 541 5.32 31.11 37.81
N ALA A 542 6.08 30.10 38.25
CA ALA A 542 6.44 29.92 39.65
C ALA A 542 7.94 29.67 39.87
N TYR A 543 8.39 29.85 41.10
CA TYR A 543 9.65 29.34 41.66
C TYR A 543 10.90 29.49 40.76
N GLY A 544 11.48 28.37 40.30
CA GLY A 544 12.73 28.34 39.54
C GLY A 544 12.60 28.94 38.15
N PHE A 545 11.55 28.58 37.42
CA PHE A 545 11.28 29.12 36.08
C PHE A 545 10.91 30.61 36.14
N LYS A 546 10.17 31.06 37.17
CA LYS A 546 9.93 32.49 37.42
C LYS A 546 11.25 33.26 37.56
N ARG A 547 12.13 32.80 38.46
CA ARG A 547 13.43 33.44 38.72
C ARG A 547 14.27 33.51 37.43
N TYR A 548 14.38 32.40 36.70
CA TYR A 548 15.14 32.35 35.45
C TYR A 548 14.55 33.29 34.38
N TRP A 549 13.23 33.32 34.20
CA TRP A 549 12.55 34.22 33.28
C TRP A 549 12.86 35.69 33.62
N GLU A 550 12.68 36.09 34.89
CA GLU A 550 12.95 37.45 35.37
C GLU A 550 14.43 37.86 35.18
N GLU A 551 15.38 37.00 35.56
CA GLU A 551 16.82 37.28 35.47
C GLU A 551 17.36 37.30 34.03
N ARG A 552 16.68 36.65 33.08
CA ARG A 552 17.14 36.49 31.68
C ARG A 552 16.40 37.37 30.66
N GLY A 553 15.65 38.37 31.12
CA GLY A 553 15.02 39.40 30.28
C GLY A 553 13.51 39.26 30.07
N GLY A 554 12.88 38.30 30.74
CA GLY A 554 11.45 38.13 30.88
C GLY A 554 10.65 38.18 29.58
N LEU A 555 9.56 38.95 29.58
CA LEU A 555 8.60 39.03 28.49
C LEU A 555 9.24 39.40 27.14
N ALA A 556 10.24 40.29 27.15
CA ALA A 556 10.94 40.72 25.94
C ALA A 556 11.85 39.62 25.35
N ALA A 557 12.36 38.72 26.19
CA ALA A 557 13.21 37.61 25.76
C ALA A 557 12.37 36.38 25.36
N PHE A 558 11.45 35.92 26.21
CA PHE A 558 10.80 34.62 26.07
C PHE A 558 9.32 34.70 25.67
N GLY A 559 8.69 35.86 25.81
CA GLY A 559 7.23 35.99 25.74
C GLY A 559 6.52 35.51 27.00
N PHE A 560 5.21 35.41 26.90
CA PHE A 560 4.35 34.87 27.96
C PHE A 560 4.55 33.35 28.13
N PRO A 561 4.31 32.79 29.33
CA PRO A 561 4.10 31.34 29.48
C PRO A 561 2.84 30.93 28.70
N ILE A 562 2.93 29.78 28.02
CA ILE A 562 1.84 29.18 27.22
C ILE A 562 1.47 27.77 27.72
N SER A 563 2.11 27.31 28.79
CA SER A 563 1.73 26.13 29.57
C SER A 563 1.99 26.37 31.05
N GLU A 564 1.42 25.55 31.92
CA GLU A 564 1.95 25.26 33.26
C GLU A 564 3.18 24.34 33.17
N GLU A 565 3.79 24.06 34.32
CA GLU A 565 4.89 23.08 34.45
C GLU A 565 4.37 21.63 34.29
N PHE A 566 5.06 20.80 33.50
CA PHE A 566 4.75 19.37 33.33
C PHE A 566 6.03 18.55 33.06
N SER A 567 5.92 17.22 33.02
CA SER A 567 7.04 16.34 32.71
C SER A 567 7.10 16.01 31.21
N GLU A 568 8.25 16.21 30.59
CA GLU A 568 8.52 15.92 29.18
C GLU A 568 9.84 15.18 29.04
N ARG A 569 9.95 14.30 28.04
CA ARG A 569 11.18 13.55 27.76
C ARG A 569 12.02 14.25 26.69
N ASP A 570 13.32 14.39 26.96
CA ASP A 570 14.31 14.77 25.95
C ASP A 570 14.42 13.65 24.89
N PRO A 571 14.12 13.91 23.60
CA PRO A 571 14.10 12.88 22.56
C PRO A 571 15.49 12.37 22.14
N VAL A 572 16.57 13.02 22.58
CA VAL A 572 17.97 12.65 22.30
C VAL A 572 18.57 11.86 23.46
N THR A 573 18.31 12.27 24.71
CA THR A 573 18.90 11.63 25.91
C THR A 573 17.97 10.62 26.59
N GLY A 574 16.66 10.71 26.34
CA GLY A 574 15.64 9.89 27.00
C GLY A 574 15.34 10.29 28.45
N ILE A 575 16.02 11.31 28.98
CA ILE A 575 15.84 11.84 30.33
C ILE A 575 14.51 12.61 30.40
N VAL A 576 13.77 12.44 31.49
CA VAL A 576 12.54 13.20 31.73
C VAL A 576 12.86 14.43 32.57
N HIS A 577 12.56 15.60 32.05
CA HIS A 577 12.71 16.89 32.73
C HIS A 577 11.32 17.42 33.14
N THR A 578 11.28 18.22 34.21
CA THR A 578 10.16 19.17 34.35
C THR A 578 10.41 20.30 33.38
N VAL A 579 9.39 20.66 32.58
CA VAL A 579 9.47 21.69 31.55
C VAL A 579 8.31 22.67 31.66
N GLN A 580 8.50 23.86 31.10
CA GLN A 580 7.42 24.82 30.87
C GLN A 580 7.64 25.55 29.54
N TYR A 581 6.56 25.77 28.80
CA TYR A 581 6.61 26.44 27.51
C TYR A 581 6.27 27.93 27.63
N PHE A 582 7.02 28.73 26.87
CA PHE A 582 6.82 30.15 26.65
C PHE A 582 6.69 30.38 25.14
N GLU A 583 6.20 31.54 24.71
CA GLU A 583 6.02 31.80 23.28
C GLU A 583 7.29 31.54 22.43
N ARG A 584 8.48 31.82 22.99
CA ARG A 584 9.77 31.78 22.28
C ARG A 584 10.74 30.69 22.75
N ALA A 585 10.42 29.94 23.79
CA ALA A 585 11.30 28.91 24.35
C ALA A 585 10.55 27.82 25.15
N ARG A 586 11.15 26.63 25.28
CA ARG A 586 10.89 25.68 26.37
C ARG A 586 11.95 25.93 27.46
N PHE A 587 11.58 25.90 28.73
CA PHE A 587 12.53 25.81 29.84
C PHE A 587 12.58 24.37 30.36
N GLU A 588 13.75 23.92 30.79
CA GLU A 588 14.04 22.61 31.35
C GLU A 588 14.62 22.77 32.76
N TYR A 589 14.11 21.97 33.71
CA TYR A 589 14.66 21.88 35.07
C TYR A 589 15.70 20.77 35.17
N HIS A 590 16.84 21.12 35.74
CA HIS A 590 18.01 20.26 35.93
C HIS A 590 18.31 20.10 37.43
N PRO A 591 17.63 19.19 38.14
CA PRO A 591 17.83 18.99 39.59
C PRO A 591 19.28 18.59 39.95
N GLU A 592 20.00 17.95 39.02
CA GLU A 592 21.42 17.62 39.14
C GLU A 592 22.35 18.84 39.11
N LEU A 593 21.83 19.99 38.66
CA LEU A 593 22.53 21.29 38.57
C LEU A 593 21.97 22.32 39.57
N ALA A 594 21.17 21.89 40.56
CA ALA A 594 20.53 22.77 41.53
C ALA A 594 21.50 23.73 42.24
N GLY A 595 21.13 25.01 42.35
CA GLY A 595 21.98 26.07 42.89
C GLY A 595 23.08 26.58 41.95
N THR A 596 23.16 26.09 40.71
CA THR A 596 24.02 26.66 39.65
C THR A 596 23.21 27.53 38.69
N PRO A 597 23.85 28.39 37.87
CA PRO A 597 23.17 29.15 36.80
C PRO A 597 22.53 28.30 35.68
N PHE A 598 22.64 26.97 35.76
CA PHE A 598 22.15 25.97 34.80
C PHE A 598 21.02 25.09 35.36
N GLU A 599 20.65 25.28 36.64
CA GLU A 599 19.50 24.61 37.28
C GLU A 599 18.20 24.74 36.45
N VAL A 600 18.07 25.87 35.73
CA VAL A 600 17.11 26.04 34.65
C VAL A 600 17.90 26.35 33.38
N SER A 601 17.56 25.70 32.27
CA SER A 601 18.14 25.94 30.95
C SER A 601 17.04 26.03 29.88
N LEU A 602 17.30 26.69 28.74
CA LEU A 602 16.40 26.64 27.59
C LEU A 602 16.45 25.23 26.98
N GLY A 603 15.37 24.68 26.42
CA GLY A 603 15.44 23.41 25.69
C GLY A 603 16.16 23.49 24.35
N ARG A 604 16.49 22.34 23.74
CA ARG A 604 17.12 22.27 22.38
C ARG A 604 16.10 22.50 21.25
N VAL A 605 15.17 23.43 21.49
CA VAL A 605 14.03 23.76 20.64
C VAL A 605 14.42 24.20 19.22
N GLY A 606 15.64 24.71 19.04
CA GLY A 606 16.14 25.08 17.71
C GLY A 606 16.51 23.86 16.86
N VAL A 607 17.10 22.83 17.45
CA VAL A 607 17.31 21.53 16.79
C VAL A 607 15.96 20.83 16.55
N GLU A 608 15.09 20.84 17.55
CA GLU A 608 13.81 20.12 17.49
C GLU A 608 12.80 20.72 16.50
N VAL A 609 12.85 22.03 16.24
CA VAL A 609 11.96 22.72 15.28
C VAL A 609 12.58 22.89 13.89
N ALA A 610 13.92 22.77 13.74
CA ALA A 610 14.58 22.94 12.44
C ALA A 610 13.92 22.07 11.34
N PRO A 611 13.55 22.65 10.18
CA PRO A 611 12.80 21.93 9.14
C PRO A 611 13.64 20.85 8.46
N GLN A 612 14.96 21.03 8.43
CA GLN A 612 15.95 20.12 7.86
C GLN A 612 17.35 20.50 8.39
N ALA A 613 18.35 19.66 8.14
CA ALA A 613 19.75 20.06 8.34
C ALA A 613 20.12 21.19 7.37
N PHE A 614 20.83 22.21 7.88
CA PHE A 614 21.25 23.36 7.07
C PHE A 614 22.61 23.13 6.41
N PRO A 615 22.91 23.75 5.25
CA PRO A 615 24.23 23.69 4.64
C PRO A 615 25.32 24.30 5.54
N THR A 616 26.44 23.60 5.68
CA THR A 616 27.58 24.06 6.49
C THR A 616 28.44 25.09 5.76
N ALA A 617 29.23 25.85 6.52
CA ALA A 617 30.15 26.86 6.04
C ALA A 617 31.61 26.35 6.06
N PRO A 618 32.42 26.64 5.04
CA PRO A 618 33.84 26.27 5.05
C PRO A 618 34.64 27.10 6.06
N ALA A 619 35.60 26.51 6.76
CA ALA A 619 36.36 27.17 7.83
C ALA A 619 37.09 28.46 7.36
N GLU A 620 37.41 28.55 6.07
CA GLU A 620 38.05 29.68 5.41
C GLU A 620 37.22 30.98 5.41
N VAL A 621 35.91 30.95 5.73
CA VAL A 621 35.11 32.18 5.89
C VAL A 621 35.24 32.86 7.27
N ALA A 622 36.06 32.31 8.17
CA ALA A 622 36.35 32.94 9.45
C ALA A 622 37.11 34.28 9.30
N SER A 623 36.73 35.30 10.07
CA SER A 623 37.41 36.61 10.13
C SER A 623 37.18 37.29 11.48
N GLU A 624 37.83 38.43 11.74
CA GLU A 624 37.57 39.20 12.98
C GLU A 624 36.09 39.60 13.16
N ALA A 625 35.34 39.76 12.06
CA ALA A 625 33.91 40.08 12.06
C ALA A 625 32.98 38.84 11.95
N ARG A 626 33.54 37.65 11.73
CA ARG A 626 32.77 36.40 11.53
C ARG A 626 33.45 35.22 12.23
N ARG A 627 32.86 34.78 13.35
CA ARG A 627 33.32 33.63 14.12
C ARG A 627 32.84 32.34 13.48
N TYR A 628 33.74 31.38 13.27
CA TYR A 628 33.42 30.01 12.86
C TYR A 628 33.38 29.08 14.08
N PHE A 629 32.47 28.10 14.05
CA PHE A 629 32.30 27.08 15.09
C PHE A 629 32.53 25.68 14.48
N PRO A 630 33.70 25.04 14.71
CA PRO A 630 34.01 23.73 14.13
C PRO A 630 33.13 22.59 14.67
N GLU A 631 32.44 22.80 15.79
CA GLU A 631 31.55 21.80 16.40
C GLU A 631 30.27 21.56 15.60
N THR A 632 29.82 22.57 14.85
CA THR A 632 28.62 22.51 13.99
C THR A 632 28.89 22.92 12.53
N GLU A 633 30.13 23.32 12.21
CA GLU A 633 30.54 23.83 10.90
C GLU A 633 29.74 25.07 10.43
N HIS A 634 29.34 25.95 11.36
CA HIS A 634 28.57 27.17 11.06
C HIS A 634 29.28 28.46 11.52
N THR A 635 28.86 29.60 10.95
CA THR A 635 29.38 30.92 11.33
C THR A 635 28.38 31.82 12.05
N LEU A 636 28.91 32.82 12.75
CA LEU A 636 28.15 33.85 13.44
C LEU A 636 28.84 35.20 13.25
N SER A 637 28.09 36.22 12.83
CA SER A 637 28.61 37.56 12.53
C SER A 637 27.58 38.66 12.77
N GLY A 638 28.05 39.91 12.90
CA GLY A 638 27.19 41.10 13.02
C GLY A 638 26.25 41.06 14.23
N LEU A 639 25.03 41.59 14.04
CA LEU A 639 24.02 41.74 15.10
C LEU A 639 23.70 40.43 15.84
N PHE A 640 23.74 39.28 15.14
CA PHE A 640 23.53 37.97 15.76
C PHE A 640 24.71 37.54 16.65
N LEU A 641 25.96 37.85 16.28
CA LEU A 641 27.13 37.61 17.13
C LEU A 641 27.09 38.48 18.39
N GLU A 642 26.78 39.76 18.23
CA GLU A 642 26.62 40.71 19.33
C GLU A 642 25.51 40.28 20.28
N ARG A 643 24.31 39.93 19.76
CA ARG A 643 23.18 39.47 20.57
C ARG A 643 23.48 38.17 21.30
N TRP A 644 24.11 37.21 20.62
CA TRP A 644 24.48 35.91 21.18
C TRP A 644 25.46 36.11 22.34
N ALA A 645 26.54 36.87 22.12
CA ALA A 645 27.54 37.16 23.15
C ALA A 645 26.94 37.90 24.36
N ALA A 646 26.12 38.92 24.12
CA ALA A 646 25.46 39.69 25.18
C ALA A 646 24.40 38.88 25.95
N GLY A 647 23.75 37.90 25.32
CA GLY A 647 22.71 37.06 25.93
C GLY A 647 23.22 35.81 26.66
N GLY A 648 24.54 35.65 26.83
CA GLY A 648 25.15 34.49 27.52
C GLY A 648 25.77 33.44 26.59
N GLY A 649 25.68 33.63 25.28
CA GLY A 649 26.38 32.84 24.27
C GLY A 649 26.07 31.35 24.30
N LEU A 650 27.12 30.54 24.16
CA LEU A 650 27.05 29.07 24.08
C LEU A 650 26.27 28.45 25.25
N ALA A 651 26.44 29.02 26.45
CA ALA A 651 25.83 28.56 27.68
C ALA A 651 24.29 28.73 27.73
N VAL A 652 23.71 29.55 26.84
CA VAL A 652 22.26 29.84 26.81
C VAL A 652 21.63 29.41 25.49
N PHE A 653 22.24 29.76 24.36
CA PHE A 653 21.66 29.52 23.03
C PHE A 653 22.21 28.27 22.32
N GLY A 654 23.31 27.71 22.82
CA GLY A 654 24.06 26.67 22.11
C GLY A 654 24.86 27.20 20.92
N PHE A 655 25.35 26.28 20.10
CA PHE A 655 26.04 26.57 18.84
C PHE A 655 25.06 27.06 17.76
N PRO A 656 25.51 27.87 16.77
CA PRO A 656 24.73 28.10 15.56
C PRO A 656 24.57 26.78 14.78
N ILE A 657 23.39 26.54 14.23
CA ILE A 657 23.05 25.35 13.42
C ILE A 657 22.54 25.71 12.02
N SER A 658 22.62 26.99 11.64
CA SER A 658 22.42 27.48 10.29
C SER A 658 23.30 28.70 10.04
N GLU A 659 23.53 29.05 8.78
CA GLU A 659 23.93 30.43 8.44
C GLU A 659 22.71 31.38 8.56
N PRO A 660 22.90 32.71 8.56
CA PRO A 660 21.80 33.67 8.44
C PRO A 660 21.12 33.60 7.06
N PHE A 661 19.79 33.55 7.02
CA PHE A 661 18.99 33.58 5.79
C PHE A 661 17.68 34.38 5.96
N GLU A 662 17.06 34.78 4.85
CA GLU A 662 15.77 35.47 4.90
C GLU A 662 14.60 34.49 5.02
N ALA A 663 13.71 34.72 5.97
CA ALA A 663 12.46 33.98 6.13
C ALA A 663 11.36 34.93 6.63
N GLY A 664 10.19 34.91 5.98
CA GLY A 664 9.04 35.73 6.38
C GLY A 664 9.29 37.24 6.41
N GLY A 665 10.20 37.76 5.58
CA GLY A 665 10.58 39.17 5.55
C GLY A 665 11.52 39.61 6.69
N LYS A 666 12.09 38.65 7.44
CA LYS A 666 13.11 38.88 8.47
C LYS A 666 14.41 38.19 8.08
N LEU A 667 15.54 38.70 8.58
CA LEU A 667 16.77 37.92 8.64
C LEU A 667 16.68 36.99 9.86
N VAL A 668 17.06 35.73 9.68
CA VAL A 668 16.86 34.64 10.65
C VAL A 668 18.12 33.78 10.74
N GLN A 669 18.48 33.33 11.94
CA GLN A 669 19.52 32.30 12.15
C GLN A 669 19.10 31.33 13.26
N TYR A 670 19.31 30.03 13.05
CA TYR A 670 19.06 28.98 14.03
C TYR A 670 20.29 28.68 14.87
N PHE A 671 20.05 28.40 16.15
CA PHE A 671 21.00 27.89 17.14
C PHE A 671 20.38 26.62 17.75
N GLU A 672 21.15 25.83 18.49
CA GLU A 672 20.61 24.60 19.08
C GLU A 672 19.39 24.85 20.00
N ARG A 673 19.41 25.94 20.77
CA ARG A 673 18.41 26.24 21.82
C ARG A 673 17.55 27.46 21.52
N ALA A 674 17.67 28.04 20.30
CA ALA A 674 16.98 29.29 19.92
C ALA A 674 16.94 29.52 18.40
N ARG A 675 16.06 30.43 17.95
CA ARG A 675 16.09 31.07 16.63
C ARG A 675 16.17 32.57 16.85
N PHE A 676 17.13 33.25 16.24
CA PHE A 676 17.19 34.71 16.26
C PHE A 676 16.47 35.25 15.02
N GLU A 677 15.70 36.32 15.22
CA GLU A 677 14.96 37.01 14.17
C GLU A 677 15.20 38.52 14.29
N VAL A 678 15.45 39.20 13.16
CA VAL A 678 15.63 40.65 13.12
C VAL A 678 15.06 41.25 11.83
N SER A 679 14.54 42.48 11.91
CA SER A 679 14.12 43.23 10.72
C SER A 679 15.36 43.60 9.87
N PRO A 680 15.30 43.54 8.54
CA PRO A 680 16.39 44.01 7.67
C PRO A 680 16.75 45.50 7.84
N LEU A 681 15.87 46.28 8.50
CA LEU A 681 16.06 47.71 8.80
C LEU A 681 16.54 47.99 10.24
N ALA A 682 16.86 46.95 11.02
CA ALA A 682 17.34 47.09 12.39
C ALA A 682 18.71 47.78 12.47
N GLY A 683 18.90 48.60 13.51
CA GLY A 683 20.13 49.36 13.73
C GLY A 683 20.97 48.85 14.89
N SER A 684 20.47 47.89 15.66
CA SER A 684 21.04 47.47 16.95
C SER A 684 20.90 45.98 17.19
N ALA A 685 21.86 45.37 17.89
CA ALA A 685 21.73 44.00 18.38
C ALA A 685 20.58 43.85 19.41
N ALA A 686 20.13 44.94 20.03
CA ALA A 686 18.94 44.93 20.90
C ALA A 686 17.63 44.69 20.13
N ASP A 687 17.61 44.92 18.82
CA ASP A 687 16.45 44.67 17.95
C ASP A 687 16.29 43.17 17.60
N VAL A 688 17.29 42.34 17.91
CA VAL A 688 17.29 40.89 17.66
C VAL A 688 16.45 40.17 18.73
N GLN A 689 15.33 39.60 18.30
CA GLN A 689 14.40 38.86 19.14
C GLN A 689 14.58 37.35 18.99
N LEU A 690 14.14 36.60 20.00
CA LEU A 690 13.92 35.16 19.82
C LEU A 690 12.65 34.94 18.99
N GLY A 691 12.73 34.05 18.00
CA GLY A 691 11.58 33.54 17.27
C GLY A 691 10.63 32.73 18.15
N ARG A 692 9.39 32.52 17.70
CA ARG A 692 8.34 31.84 18.50
C ARG A 692 8.49 30.31 18.55
N LEU A 693 9.72 29.81 18.77
CA LEU A 693 10.04 28.38 18.74
C LEU A 693 9.29 27.56 19.80
N GLY A 694 8.91 28.16 20.93
CA GLY A 694 8.09 27.46 21.93
C GLY A 694 6.68 27.17 21.40
N VAL A 695 6.05 28.12 20.69
CA VAL A 695 4.78 27.87 19.98
C VAL A 695 5.00 26.86 18.84
N ASP A 696 6.05 27.05 18.03
CA ASP A 696 6.33 26.19 16.87
C ASP A 696 6.56 24.72 17.31
N LEU A 697 7.26 24.49 18.43
CA LEU A 697 7.50 23.16 19.01
C LEU A 697 6.24 22.58 19.65
N ALA A 698 5.51 23.36 20.46
CA ALA A 698 4.26 22.90 21.08
C ALA A 698 3.23 22.48 20.02
N ARG A 699 3.19 23.15 18.86
CA ARG A 699 2.41 22.72 17.69
C ARG A 699 2.93 21.43 17.09
N LYS A 700 4.25 21.31 16.88
CA LYS A 700 4.88 20.11 16.33
C LYS A 700 4.61 18.85 17.16
N LEU A 701 4.54 18.98 18.49
CA LEU A 701 4.23 17.88 19.42
C LEU A 701 2.72 17.64 19.62
N GLY A 702 1.86 18.52 19.08
CA GLY A 702 0.40 18.42 19.22
C GLY A 702 -0.17 19.02 20.51
N TYR A 703 0.62 19.78 21.27
CA TYR A 703 0.18 20.44 22.51
C TYR A 703 -0.63 21.72 22.27
N LEU A 704 -0.37 22.44 21.18
CA LEU A 704 -1.07 23.68 20.79
C LEU A 704 -1.57 23.64 19.33
N ARG A 705 -2.55 24.50 19.02
CA ARG A 705 -3.06 24.76 17.66
C ARG A 705 -2.39 25.97 17.02
#